data_AF-A0A1H0R7E5-F1
#
_entry.id   AF-A0A1H0R7E5-F1
#
_cell.length_a   1.000
_cell.length_b   1.000
_cell.length_c   1.000
_cell.angle_alpha   90.00
_cell.angle_beta   90.00
_cell.angle_gamma   90.00
#
_symmetry.space_group_name_H-M   'P 1'
#
loop_
_entity.id
_entity.type
_entity.pdbx_description
1 polymer ?
#
loop_
_entity_poly.entity_id
_entity_poly.type
_entity_poly.pdbx_seq_one_letter_code
_entity_poly.pdbx_strand_id
1 'polypeptide(L)'
;MKRARSCSDDSGAALIVALIIVTVFGLIIGATLTFADTSIRATVQLRDQGAVAYAADGATKAAVNSIRNSTFTGTSGQCFGASGTLNLAGFYAARSAAVTCAPSPGSRVRVACTSLTNCNRPGAAILTLGNIAGEDGLYVKSNTGAGLHVHGVVMSNSNINITNSALATNTGVYARGGAAGCTGPVTSDTSPPTAKTCQESSGSALNVDPNYAAETSSVPVYRPVPACPGGSSVTLQPGYYDDAAALTALTGGTCTNKTWYFAPGNYYFDFHNTENPALPTAGGDVWTVSNGNLIAGTPTAAGLLATPTIPGGCVNPIDSATALGVQFIFGNDSQLFINNKVNAEFCGTYHADRPPVVMYGLKTGSESTSSVTGLNMTTTVDAGQFTNVPRIGAVDNSSATWDGKVTAKKAVTGTMTVGGFGPAVGSIPAGSTLKSATLRVVHAFSAGAAGTTGDTRTLLVTPTGGTALAAVSLPAVTSTVTRTDSVTLPLAALNSLSTQIHNGTFTGVNLTYSATIAESGTESVDAILLDLTYAAPAFRAQSGCITKGPYVSNSSSICAFISTAQSPSTVFYIQGTTYAPLAALDVSFNNLTEQVFRFGVVARSLKIFETASLAFTGPVIEVPDDSPGIGFGVFLSTFVCSGLGPCSTSGIPDLTALVTFVDPVAGVTAGQREVHVLSWAGSR
;
A
#
# COMPACT_ATOMS: atom_id res chain seq x y z
N MET A 1 113.07 -66.97 7.80
CA MET A 1 113.20 -66.00 8.90
C MET A 1 111.99 -65.05 8.83
N LYS A 2 111.24 -64.93 9.94
CA LYS A 2 110.19 -63.95 10.34
C LYS A 2 109.75 -62.89 9.29
N ARG A 3 108.45 -62.59 9.12
CA ARG A 3 107.58 -61.89 10.10
C ARG A 3 106.10 -61.98 9.67
N ALA A 4 105.24 -62.52 10.52
CA ALA A 4 103.79 -62.31 10.45
C ALA A 4 103.45 -60.95 11.08
N ARG A 5 102.66 -60.13 10.36
CA ARG A 5 102.11 -58.84 10.83
C ARG A 5 100.97 -59.10 11.81
N SER A 6 100.98 -58.43 12.97
CA SER A 6 99.85 -58.44 13.91
C SER A 6 98.74 -57.50 13.40
N CYS A 7 97.52 -58.03 13.26
CA CYS A 7 96.31 -57.21 13.12
C CYS A 7 96.12 -56.34 14.37
N SER A 8 95.78 -55.08 14.18
CA SER A 8 95.27 -54.22 15.25
C SER A 8 93.85 -54.64 15.60
N ASP A 9 93.56 -54.66 16.90
CA ASP A 9 92.32 -55.13 17.49
C ASP A 9 91.30 -53.97 17.54
N ASP A 10 90.25 -54.05 16.70
CA ASP A 10 89.18 -53.04 16.57
C ASP A 10 88.12 -53.10 17.70
N SER A 11 88.40 -53.85 18.77
CA SER A 11 87.48 -54.11 19.89
C SER A 11 86.89 -52.84 20.54
N GLY A 12 87.59 -51.69 20.48
CA GLY A 12 87.09 -50.40 20.98
C GLY A 12 86.08 -49.68 20.07
N ALA A 13 86.22 -49.82 18.74
CA ALA A 13 85.33 -49.16 17.77
C ALA A 13 83.98 -49.90 17.65
N ALA A 14 83.99 -51.23 17.80
CA ALA A 14 82.78 -52.05 17.79
C ALA A 14 81.79 -51.68 18.92
N LEU A 15 82.31 -51.32 20.11
CA LEU A 15 81.47 -50.91 21.23
C LEU A 15 80.74 -49.59 20.95
N ILE A 16 81.43 -48.60 20.37
CA ILE A 16 80.85 -47.29 20.07
C ILE A 16 79.80 -47.41 18.96
N VAL A 17 80.07 -48.19 17.91
CA VAL A 17 79.10 -48.44 16.83
C VAL A 17 77.87 -49.17 17.37
N ALA A 18 78.04 -50.17 18.23
CA ALA A 18 76.92 -50.86 18.87
C ALA A 18 76.07 -49.91 19.73
N LEU A 19 76.70 -49.00 20.49
CA LEU A 19 76.00 -48.05 21.35
C LEU A 19 75.24 -46.97 20.54
N ILE A 20 75.79 -46.54 19.41
CA ILE A 20 75.10 -45.66 18.45
C ILE A 20 73.90 -46.37 17.82
N ILE A 21 74.06 -47.62 17.38
CA ILE A 21 72.95 -48.38 16.79
C ILE A 21 71.83 -48.57 17.81
N VAL A 22 72.14 -48.97 19.04
CA VAL A 22 71.13 -49.15 20.10
C VAL A 22 70.43 -47.84 20.46
N THR A 23 71.14 -46.71 20.52
CA THR A 23 70.52 -45.41 20.81
C THR A 23 69.65 -44.92 19.66
N VAL A 24 70.08 -45.07 18.40
CA VAL A 24 69.27 -44.69 17.22
C VAL A 24 68.02 -45.56 17.12
N PHE A 25 68.13 -46.89 17.30
CA PHE A 25 66.96 -47.77 17.33
C PHE A 25 66.03 -47.45 18.51
N GLY A 26 66.57 -47.12 19.68
CA GLY A 26 65.78 -46.69 20.83
C GLY A 26 64.99 -45.41 20.56
N LEU A 27 65.61 -44.41 19.93
CA LEU A 27 64.94 -43.17 19.53
C LEU A 27 63.87 -43.39 18.46
N ILE A 28 64.16 -44.22 17.44
CA ILE A 28 63.18 -44.56 16.41
C ILE A 28 61.98 -45.27 17.05
N ILE A 29 62.20 -46.32 17.84
CA ILE A 29 61.12 -47.08 18.50
C ILE A 29 60.29 -46.16 19.41
N GLY A 30 60.91 -45.28 20.19
CA GLY A 30 60.22 -44.32 21.05
C GLY A 30 59.34 -43.33 20.26
N ALA A 31 59.84 -42.84 19.13
CA ALA A 31 59.08 -41.95 18.25
C ALA A 31 57.89 -42.69 17.61
N THR A 32 58.08 -43.91 17.10
CA THR A 32 57.00 -44.70 16.48
C THR A 32 55.91 -45.07 17.49
N LEU A 33 56.29 -45.42 18.74
CA LEU A 33 55.35 -45.70 19.81
C LEU A 33 54.50 -44.48 20.18
N THR A 34 55.11 -43.30 20.26
CA THR A 34 54.40 -42.05 20.57
C THR A 34 53.42 -41.67 19.45
N PHE A 35 53.83 -41.85 18.20
CA PHE A 35 52.97 -41.63 17.03
C PHE A 35 51.80 -42.63 17.00
N ALA A 36 52.06 -43.90 17.34
CA ALA A 36 51.02 -44.93 17.41
C ALA A 36 49.98 -44.63 18.51
N ASP A 37 50.41 -44.23 19.73
CA ASP A 37 49.48 -43.86 20.81
C ASP A 37 48.61 -42.65 20.41
N THR A 38 49.23 -41.62 19.82
CA THR A 38 48.52 -40.43 19.34
C THR A 38 47.50 -40.80 18.26
N SER A 39 47.88 -41.64 17.29
CA SER A 39 47.00 -42.09 16.21
C SER A 39 45.82 -42.92 16.71
N ILE A 40 46.04 -43.78 17.71
CA ILE A 40 44.96 -44.56 18.34
C ILE A 40 43.99 -43.64 19.09
N ARG A 41 44.50 -42.68 19.88
CA ARG A 41 43.65 -41.71 20.60
C ARG A 41 42.85 -40.84 19.65
N ALA A 42 43.48 -40.34 18.58
CA ALA A 42 42.80 -39.54 17.56
C ALA A 42 41.70 -40.35 16.84
N THR A 43 41.95 -41.62 16.55
CA THR A 43 40.97 -42.52 15.93
C THR A 43 39.76 -42.74 16.84
N VAL A 44 39.97 -42.93 18.15
CA VAL A 44 38.88 -43.08 19.12
C VAL A 44 38.04 -41.80 19.19
N GLN A 45 38.68 -40.62 19.23
CA GLN A 45 37.98 -39.34 19.26
C GLN A 45 37.18 -39.06 17.98
N LEU A 46 37.76 -39.31 16.80
CA LEU A 46 37.06 -39.15 15.52
C LEU A 46 35.89 -40.11 15.38
N ARG A 47 36.04 -41.35 15.86
CA ARG A 47 34.95 -42.33 15.89
C ARG A 47 33.80 -41.85 16.78
N ASP A 48 34.12 -41.28 17.95
CA ASP A 48 33.11 -40.73 18.86
C ASP A 48 32.42 -39.49 18.28
N GLN A 49 33.14 -38.64 17.55
CA GLN A 49 32.56 -37.49 16.84
C GLN A 49 31.63 -37.94 15.71
N GLY A 50 32.07 -38.92 14.90
CA GLY A 50 31.22 -39.52 13.87
C GLY A 50 29.94 -40.11 14.47
N ALA A 51 30.04 -40.80 15.61
CA ALA A 51 28.88 -41.33 16.31
C ALA A 51 27.90 -40.24 16.79
N VAL A 52 28.38 -39.06 17.24
CA VAL A 52 27.51 -37.91 17.55
C VAL A 52 26.80 -37.43 16.30
N ALA A 53 27.54 -37.20 15.21
CA ALA A 53 26.98 -36.67 13.97
C ALA A 53 25.91 -37.61 13.39
N TYR A 54 26.16 -38.92 13.36
CA TYR A 54 25.18 -39.91 12.91
C TYR A 54 23.97 -40.01 13.83
N ALA A 55 24.16 -39.93 15.15
CA ALA A 55 23.05 -39.91 16.10
C ALA A 55 22.19 -38.65 15.93
N ALA A 56 22.80 -37.48 15.75
CA ALA A 56 22.11 -36.22 15.53
C ALA A 56 21.33 -36.21 14.20
N ASP A 57 21.96 -36.69 13.11
CA ASP A 57 21.32 -36.81 11.81
C ASP A 57 20.11 -37.77 11.84
N GLY A 58 20.31 -38.96 12.41
CA GLY A 58 19.25 -39.95 12.57
C GLY A 58 18.09 -39.46 13.44
N ALA A 59 18.40 -38.77 14.55
CA ALA A 59 17.39 -38.20 15.44
C ALA A 59 16.57 -37.10 14.75
N THR A 60 17.23 -36.23 13.98
CA THR A 60 16.56 -35.17 13.20
C THR A 60 15.68 -35.76 12.10
N LYS A 61 16.14 -36.80 11.41
CA LYS A 61 15.32 -37.55 10.43
C LYS A 61 14.11 -38.22 11.08
N ALA A 62 14.27 -38.78 12.27
CA ALA A 62 13.17 -39.34 13.04
C ALA A 62 12.15 -38.27 13.44
N ALA A 63 12.60 -37.08 13.86
CA ALA A 63 11.74 -35.94 14.15
C ALA A 63 10.97 -35.46 12.91
N VAL A 64 11.66 -35.29 11.78
CA VAL A 64 11.02 -34.94 10.50
C VAL A 64 9.95 -35.96 10.12
N ASN A 65 10.26 -37.25 10.24
CA ASN A 65 9.30 -38.30 9.92
C ASN A 65 8.12 -38.34 10.92
N SER A 66 8.36 -38.03 12.20
CA SER A 66 7.29 -37.90 13.19
C SER A 66 6.32 -36.78 12.82
N ILE A 67 6.82 -35.60 12.42
CA ILE A 67 5.98 -34.48 11.98
C ILE A 67 5.26 -34.81 10.67
N ARG A 68 5.93 -35.46 9.72
CA ARG A 68 5.34 -35.90 8.44
C ARG A 68 4.12 -36.82 8.62
N ASN A 69 4.14 -37.65 9.67
CA ASN A 69 3.06 -38.59 9.99
C ASN A 69 2.11 -38.09 11.08
N SER A 70 2.20 -36.81 11.47
CA SER A 70 1.35 -36.20 12.49
C SER A 70 0.25 -35.32 11.88
N THR A 71 -0.67 -34.85 12.73
CA THR A 71 -1.65 -33.81 12.40
C THR A 71 -1.19 -32.40 12.78
N PHE A 72 0.09 -32.22 13.13
CA PHE A 72 0.64 -30.95 13.61
C PHE A 72 0.55 -29.84 12.56
N THR A 73 0.01 -28.66 12.89
CA THR A 73 -0.19 -27.55 11.94
C THR A 73 0.64 -26.29 12.27
N GLY A 74 1.76 -26.42 12.97
CA GLY A 74 2.66 -25.29 13.26
C GLY A 74 2.44 -24.58 14.60
N THR A 75 1.59 -25.08 15.50
CA THR A 75 1.37 -24.48 16.84
C THR A 75 2.62 -24.61 17.73
N SER A 76 3.00 -23.57 18.48
CA SER A 76 4.22 -23.65 19.30
C SER A 76 4.13 -24.72 20.39
N GLY A 77 5.19 -25.51 20.56
CA GLY A 77 5.36 -26.40 21.73
C GLY A 77 4.66 -27.75 21.66
N GLN A 78 4.07 -28.13 20.52
CA GLN A 78 3.34 -29.40 20.36
C GLN A 78 3.64 -30.12 19.02
N CYS A 79 4.90 -30.09 18.57
CA CYS A 79 5.27 -30.68 17.28
C CYS A 79 5.22 -32.21 17.24
N PHE A 80 5.34 -32.86 18.40
CA PHE A 80 5.42 -34.31 18.52
C PHE A 80 4.25 -34.84 19.39
N GLY A 81 3.02 -34.41 19.06
CA GLY A 81 1.83 -34.69 19.86
C GLY A 81 1.66 -33.66 20.98
N ALA A 82 1.48 -34.09 22.23
CA ALA A 82 1.31 -33.17 23.37
C ALA A 82 2.61 -32.50 23.84
N SER A 83 3.74 -32.74 23.16
CA SER A 83 5.09 -32.29 23.55
C SER A 83 5.81 -31.58 22.40
N GLY A 84 6.63 -30.58 22.74
CA GLY A 84 7.54 -29.88 21.83
C GLY A 84 8.90 -30.55 21.71
N THR A 85 9.13 -31.64 22.45
CA THR A 85 10.40 -32.40 22.46
C THR A 85 10.15 -33.87 22.15
N LEU A 86 10.89 -34.40 21.17
CA LEU A 86 10.97 -35.82 20.87
C LEU A 86 12.20 -36.42 21.57
N ASN A 87 11.98 -37.31 22.53
CA ASN A 87 13.04 -38.04 23.21
C ASN A 87 13.26 -39.41 22.57
N LEU A 88 14.50 -39.70 22.20
CA LEU A 88 14.93 -40.95 21.57
C LEU A 88 15.99 -41.61 22.48
N ALA A 89 15.52 -42.35 23.47
CA ALA A 89 16.38 -43.07 24.42
C ALA A 89 17.06 -44.28 23.75
N GLY A 90 18.37 -44.42 23.93
CA GLY A 90 19.15 -45.54 23.38
C GLY A 90 19.14 -45.65 21.85
N PHE A 91 18.90 -44.53 21.17
CA PHE A 91 18.67 -44.45 19.72
C PHE A 91 19.82 -45.01 18.86
N TYR A 92 21.07 -44.72 19.22
CA TYR A 92 22.24 -45.14 18.43
C TYR A 92 23.44 -45.44 19.33
N ALA A 93 23.99 -46.65 19.25
CA ALA A 93 25.23 -47.06 19.93
C ALA A 93 25.30 -46.67 21.43
N ALA A 94 24.22 -46.94 22.19
CA ALA A 94 24.05 -46.59 23.61
C ALA A 94 24.05 -45.07 23.93
N ARG A 95 23.76 -44.23 22.93
CA ARG A 95 23.50 -42.80 23.07
C ARG A 95 22.03 -42.51 22.89
N SER A 96 21.59 -41.44 23.51
CA SER A 96 20.21 -40.94 23.41
C SER A 96 20.22 -39.57 22.75
N ALA A 97 19.12 -39.21 22.10
CA ALA A 97 18.96 -37.89 21.50
C ALA A 97 17.64 -37.25 21.92
N ALA A 98 17.61 -35.93 22.00
CA ALA A 98 16.40 -35.15 22.16
C ALA A 98 16.30 -34.13 21.03
N VAL A 99 15.15 -34.01 20.39
CA VAL A 99 14.90 -33.01 19.35
C VAL A 99 13.82 -32.06 19.85
N THR A 100 14.15 -30.79 20.03
CA THR A 100 13.18 -29.74 20.31
C THR A 100 12.69 -29.12 19.01
N CYS A 101 11.42 -28.76 18.97
CA CYS A 101 10.81 -28.11 17.84
C CYS A 101 10.24 -26.75 18.23
N ALA A 102 10.57 -25.73 17.43
CA ALA A 102 9.98 -24.41 17.49
C ALA A 102 9.40 -24.06 16.12
N PRO A 103 8.22 -23.43 16.03
CA PRO A 103 7.74 -22.91 14.76
C PRO A 103 8.73 -21.87 14.22
N SER A 104 8.94 -21.87 12.90
CA SER A 104 9.65 -20.75 12.28
C SER A 104 8.84 -19.47 12.49
N PRO A 105 9.46 -18.35 12.88
CA PRO A 105 8.83 -17.03 12.76
C PRO A 105 8.34 -16.89 11.32
N GLY A 106 7.05 -16.63 11.13
CA GLY A 106 6.41 -16.61 9.81
C GLY A 106 5.87 -17.97 9.35
N SER A 107 5.09 -18.67 10.18
CA SER A 107 4.24 -19.78 9.71
C SER A 107 3.32 -19.24 8.62
N ARG A 108 3.72 -19.45 7.36
CA ARG A 108 3.16 -18.76 6.21
C ARG A 108 1.71 -19.15 5.98
N VAL A 109 0.90 -18.16 5.65
CA VAL A 109 -0.50 -18.36 5.29
C VAL A 109 -0.62 -19.22 4.02
N ARG A 110 -1.65 -20.08 4.01
CA ARG A 110 -2.02 -21.00 2.91
C ARG A 110 -1.99 -20.28 1.57
N VAL A 111 -1.17 -20.74 0.62
CA VAL A 111 -1.34 -20.37 -0.80
C VAL A 111 -2.31 -21.37 -1.42
N ALA A 112 -3.51 -20.91 -1.75
CA ALA A 112 -4.53 -21.73 -2.41
C ALA A 112 -4.72 -21.19 -3.83
N CYS A 113 -4.14 -21.86 -4.82
CA CYS A 113 -4.32 -21.52 -6.22
C CYS A 113 -5.16 -22.61 -6.92
N THR A 114 -6.34 -22.24 -7.44
CA THR A 114 -7.01 -23.06 -8.47
C THR A 114 -6.65 -22.59 -9.89
N SER A 115 -6.22 -21.33 -10.02
CA SER A 115 -5.63 -20.70 -11.22
C SER A 115 -4.84 -19.45 -10.79
N LEU A 116 -4.04 -18.85 -11.69
CA LEU A 116 -3.36 -17.56 -11.42
C LEU A 116 -4.33 -16.39 -11.16
N THR A 117 -5.56 -16.50 -11.64
CA THR A 117 -6.63 -15.52 -11.45
C THR A 117 -7.44 -15.76 -10.17
N ASN A 118 -7.47 -16.99 -9.67
CA ASN A 118 -8.08 -17.42 -8.42
C ASN A 118 -6.99 -17.97 -7.50
N CYS A 119 -6.00 -17.13 -7.23
CA CYS A 119 -4.99 -17.39 -6.24
C CYS A 119 -4.88 -16.21 -5.29
N ASN A 120 -4.65 -16.51 -4.02
CA ASN A 120 -4.43 -15.51 -2.99
C ASN A 120 -3.05 -14.83 -3.02
N ARG A 121 -2.34 -14.94 -4.14
CA ARG A 121 -1.10 -14.22 -4.43
C ARG A 121 -1.06 -13.85 -5.91
N PRO A 122 -0.32 -12.79 -6.28
CA PRO A 122 -0.08 -12.50 -7.68
C PRO A 122 0.80 -13.53 -8.36
N GLY A 123 0.66 -13.64 -9.69
CA GLY A 123 1.49 -14.53 -10.50
C GLY A 123 2.94 -14.08 -10.67
N ALA A 124 3.25 -12.82 -10.34
CA ALA A 124 4.60 -12.26 -10.37
C ALA A 124 4.82 -11.33 -9.18
N ALA A 125 6.05 -11.26 -8.68
CA ALA A 125 6.44 -10.31 -7.65
C ALA A 125 6.51 -8.88 -8.20
N ILE A 126 6.94 -8.73 -9.45
CA ILE A 126 6.88 -7.49 -10.19
C ILE A 126 6.24 -7.79 -11.55
N LEU A 127 5.13 -7.11 -11.85
CA LEU A 127 4.50 -7.11 -13.17
C LEU A 127 4.33 -5.67 -13.64
N THR A 128 5.09 -5.27 -14.66
CA THR A 128 4.93 -3.93 -15.26
C THR A 128 4.24 -4.05 -16.61
N LEU A 129 3.09 -3.41 -16.75
CA LEU A 129 2.16 -3.56 -17.88
C LEU A 129 2.42 -2.57 -19.02
N GLY A 130 3.16 -1.49 -18.74
CA GLY A 130 3.44 -0.42 -19.69
C GLY A 130 4.19 -0.90 -20.94
N ASN A 131 3.86 -0.28 -22.07
CA ASN A 131 4.51 -0.49 -23.36
C ASN A 131 4.62 0.85 -24.12
N ILE A 132 4.96 1.92 -23.38
CA ILE A 132 5.15 3.26 -23.92
C ILE A 132 6.59 3.37 -24.43
N ALA A 133 6.77 3.84 -25.67
CA ALA A 133 8.11 3.98 -26.24
C ALA A 133 8.95 4.98 -25.42
N GLY A 134 10.16 4.59 -25.05
CA GLY A 134 11.05 5.40 -24.21
C GLY A 134 10.76 5.34 -22.70
N GLU A 135 9.80 4.52 -22.26
CA GLU A 135 9.53 4.24 -20.85
C GLU A 135 10.02 2.83 -20.48
N ASP A 136 10.92 2.74 -19.51
CA ASP A 136 11.29 1.46 -18.91
C ASP A 136 10.11 0.94 -18.06
N GLY A 137 9.81 -0.34 -18.18
CA GLY A 137 8.80 -0.98 -17.33
C GLY A 137 9.30 -1.09 -15.90
N LEU A 138 10.56 -1.49 -15.73
CA LEU A 138 11.25 -1.50 -14.44
C LEU A 138 12.57 -0.73 -14.57
N TYR A 139 12.75 0.31 -13.75
CA TYR A 139 14.01 1.03 -13.60
C TYR A 139 14.53 0.88 -12.17
N VAL A 140 15.76 0.39 -12.01
CA VAL A 140 16.41 0.22 -10.70
C VAL A 140 17.71 1.00 -10.69
N LYS A 141 17.90 1.82 -9.67
CA LYS A 141 19.17 2.53 -9.44
C LYS A 141 19.58 2.45 -7.98
N SER A 142 20.87 2.23 -7.74
CA SER A 142 21.46 2.32 -6.39
C SER A 142 22.57 3.36 -6.37
N ASN A 143 22.79 4.00 -5.21
CA ASN A 143 23.95 4.88 -5.00
C ASN A 143 25.20 4.10 -4.55
N THR A 144 25.05 2.88 -4.04
CA THR A 144 26.16 2.07 -3.50
C THR A 144 26.50 0.83 -4.30
N GLY A 145 25.72 0.53 -5.34
CA GLY A 145 25.85 -0.75 -6.04
C GLY A 145 25.21 -1.91 -5.27
N ALA A 146 24.40 -1.64 -4.24
CA ALA A 146 23.56 -2.66 -3.62
C ALA A 146 22.61 -3.27 -4.66
N GLY A 147 22.33 -4.57 -4.51
CA GLY A 147 21.42 -5.29 -5.39
C GLY A 147 19.99 -5.28 -4.84
N LEU A 148 19.02 -5.07 -5.72
CA LEU A 148 17.61 -5.33 -5.48
C LEU A 148 17.36 -6.83 -5.50
N HIS A 149 17.00 -7.39 -4.35
CA HIS A 149 16.57 -8.77 -4.22
C HIS A 149 15.04 -8.87 -4.31
N VAL A 150 14.53 -9.82 -5.11
CA VAL A 150 13.11 -10.07 -5.31
C VAL A 150 12.82 -11.55 -5.08
N HIS A 151 11.78 -11.87 -4.33
CA HIS A 151 11.29 -13.24 -4.21
C HIS A 151 10.08 -13.43 -5.12
N GLY A 152 10.26 -14.20 -6.19
CA GLY A 152 9.26 -14.46 -7.22
C GLY A 152 9.57 -13.79 -8.56
N VAL A 153 8.69 -14.02 -9.55
CA VAL A 153 8.94 -13.67 -10.94
C VAL A 153 8.97 -12.16 -11.13
N VAL A 154 9.92 -11.68 -11.93
CA VAL A 154 9.96 -10.30 -12.42
C VAL A 154 9.60 -10.30 -13.90
N MET A 155 8.52 -9.61 -14.25
CA MET A 155 7.98 -9.55 -15.61
C MET A 155 7.75 -8.09 -16.02
N SER A 156 8.32 -7.69 -17.15
CA SER A 156 8.11 -6.37 -17.75
C SER A 156 7.59 -6.47 -19.18
N ASN A 157 6.49 -5.77 -19.45
CA ASN A 157 5.98 -5.55 -20.80
C ASN A 157 6.77 -4.49 -21.59
N SER A 158 7.79 -3.88 -20.99
CA SER A 158 8.75 -2.98 -21.63
C SER A 158 10.18 -3.44 -21.28
N ASN A 159 11.14 -2.53 -21.30
CA ASN A 159 12.51 -2.78 -20.87
C ASN A 159 12.64 -2.88 -19.34
N ILE A 160 13.73 -3.49 -18.89
CA ILE A 160 14.21 -3.48 -17.51
C ILE A 160 15.60 -2.85 -17.52
N ASN A 161 15.77 -1.76 -16.79
CA ASN A 161 17.00 -0.98 -16.79
C ASN A 161 17.58 -0.83 -15.39
N ILE A 162 18.80 -1.33 -15.21
CA ILE A 162 19.49 -1.35 -13.92
C ILE A 162 20.76 -0.52 -14.03
N THR A 163 20.84 0.56 -13.25
CA THR A 163 21.97 1.49 -13.26
C THR A 163 22.64 1.52 -11.88
N ASN A 164 23.94 1.21 -11.82
CA ASN A 164 24.71 1.20 -10.56
C ASN A 164 24.04 0.37 -9.44
N SER A 165 23.44 -0.76 -9.80
CA SER A 165 22.74 -1.72 -8.93
C SER A 165 22.80 -3.11 -9.60
N ALA A 166 22.21 -4.12 -8.96
CA ALA A 166 21.95 -5.44 -9.54
C ALA A 166 20.52 -5.88 -9.24
N LEU A 167 19.93 -6.71 -10.07
CA LEU A 167 18.64 -7.35 -9.79
C LEU A 167 18.85 -8.84 -9.57
N ALA A 168 18.44 -9.36 -8.43
CA ALA A 168 18.50 -10.77 -8.09
C ALA A 168 17.10 -11.31 -7.78
N THR A 169 16.73 -12.46 -8.35
CA THR A 169 15.50 -13.20 -7.99
C THR A 169 15.79 -14.68 -7.76
N ASN A 170 14.99 -15.34 -6.93
CA ASN A 170 15.01 -16.80 -6.78
C ASN A 170 14.23 -17.56 -7.88
N THR A 171 13.64 -16.83 -8.84
CA THR A 171 12.89 -17.42 -9.96
C THR A 171 13.42 -16.86 -11.29
N GLY A 172 12.58 -16.27 -12.14
CA GLY A 172 12.95 -15.77 -13.47
C GLY A 172 12.72 -14.26 -13.66
N VAL A 173 13.49 -13.68 -14.58
CA VAL A 173 13.33 -12.29 -15.04
C VAL A 173 13.00 -12.28 -16.53
N TYR A 174 11.96 -11.52 -16.91
CA TYR A 174 11.41 -11.49 -18.26
C TYR A 174 11.13 -10.06 -18.72
N ALA A 175 11.49 -9.75 -19.96
CA ALA A 175 11.25 -8.46 -20.59
C ALA A 175 10.76 -8.64 -22.05
N ARG A 176 9.94 -7.72 -22.57
CA ARG A 176 9.37 -7.82 -23.92
C ARG A 176 10.43 -7.91 -25.03
N GLY A 177 11.58 -7.26 -24.86
CA GLY A 177 12.72 -7.32 -25.80
C GLY A 177 13.67 -8.49 -25.57
N GLY A 178 13.29 -9.48 -24.76
CA GLY A 178 14.17 -10.58 -24.35
C GLY A 178 15.43 -10.07 -23.68
N ALA A 179 16.58 -10.62 -24.08
CA ALA A 179 17.87 -10.23 -23.54
C ALA A 179 18.22 -8.76 -23.85
N ALA A 180 17.82 -8.24 -25.02
CA ALA A 180 18.04 -6.84 -25.38
C ALA A 180 17.14 -5.87 -24.60
N GLY A 181 16.03 -6.37 -24.04
CA GLY A 181 15.14 -5.62 -23.17
C GLY A 181 15.69 -5.40 -21.77
N CYS A 182 16.85 -5.98 -21.41
CA CYS A 182 17.45 -5.80 -20.10
C CYS A 182 18.84 -5.18 -20.17
N THR A 183 19.04 -4.13 -19.40
CA THR A 183 20.34 -3.46 -19.23
C THR A 183 20.80 -3.52 -17.78
N GLY A 184 22.08 -3.77 -17.56
CA GLY A 184 22.67 -3.95 -16.23
C GLY A 184 22.66 -5.40 -15.71
N PRO A 185 23.22 -5.66 -14.52
CA PRO A 185 23.42 -7.01 -14.01
C PRO A 185 22.13 -7.60 -13.44
N VAL A 186 21.73 -8.76 -13.99
CA VAL A 186 20.56 -9.54 -13.57
C VAL A 186 21.01 -10.95 -13.21
N THR A 187 20.60 -11.45 -12.05
CA THR A 187 20.81 -12.82 -11.60
C THR A 187 19.50 -13.51 -11.22
N SER A 188 19.36 -14.76 -11.64
CA SER A 188 18.27 -15.66 -11.26
C SER A 188 18.88 -16.87 -10.58
N ASP A 189 18.57 -17.08 -9.31
CA ASP A 189 18.97 -18.26 -8.54
C ASP A 189 17.98 -19.40 -8.75
N THR A 190 17.81 -19.82 -10.00
CA THR A 190 17.14 -21.09 -10.31
C THR A 190 18.15 -22.20 -10.15
N SER A 191 17.89 -23.22 -9.33
CA SER A 191 18.79 -24.38 -9.25
C SER A 191 18.60 -25.33 -10.46
N PRO A 192 19.66 -25.68 -11.24
CA PRO A 192 21.05 -25.26 -11.09
C PRO A 192 21.28 -23.82 -11.58
N PRO A 193 22.10 -23.00 -10.88
CA PRO A 193 22.25 -21.57 -11.15
C PRO A 193 22.78 -21.33 -12.56
N THR A 194 21.88 -21.17 -13.52
CA THR A 194 22.22 -20.69 -14.84
C THR A 194 22.33 -19.18 -14.77
N ALA A 195 23.55 -18.68 -14.78
CA ALA A 195 23.78 -17.29 -15.16
C ALA A 195 23.30 -17.11 -16.60
N LYS A 196 22.04 -16.73 -16.82
CA LYS A 196 21.60 -16.12 -18.09
C LYS A 196 20.21 -15.48 -18.06
N THR A 197 20.28 -14.15 -18.21
CA THR A 197 19.57 -13.30 -19.17
C THR A 197 18.06 -13.29 -19.15
N CYS A 198 17.51 -12.09 -19.10
CA CYS A 198 16.12 -11.82 -19.41
C CYS A 198 15.65 -12.61 -20.63
N GLN A 199 14.66 -13.46 -20.39
CA GLN A 199 14.09 -14.33 -21.41
C GLN A 199 12.94 -13.61 -22.11
N GLU A 200 12.71 -13.92 -23.39
CA GLU A 200 11.53 -13.45 -24.11
C GLU A 200 10.27 -14.06 -23.50
N SER A 201 9.25 -13.23 -23.29
CA SER A 201 7.97 -13.61 -22.69
C SER A 201 6.80 -13.62 -23.69
N SER A 202 7.09 -13.73 -24.99
CA SER A 202 6.04 -13.70 -26.02
C SER A 202 5.01 -14.81 -25.76
N GLY A 203 3.78 -14.39 -25.41
CA GLY A 203 2.65 -15.29 -25.15
C GLY A 203 2.54 -15.89 -23.74
N SER A 204 3.36 -15.48 -22.77
CA SER A 204 3.19 -15.96 -21.38
C SER A 204 1.96 -15.34 -20.72
N ALA A 205 1.09 -16.15 -20.09
CA ALA A 205 -0.05 -15.66 -19.31
C ALA A 205 0.34 -14.70 -18.17
N LEU A 206 1.63 -14.65 -17.79
CA LEU A 206 2.18 -13.74 -16.79
C LEU A 206 2.27 -12.29 -17.27
N ASN A 207 2.17 -12.02 -18.57
CA ASN A 207 2.30 -10.67 -19.15
C ASN A 207 0.97 -9.90 -19.25
N VAL A 208 -0.11 -10.54 -18.82
CA VAL A 208 -1.48 -10.02 -18.90
C VAL A 208 -1.82 -9.33 -17.58
N ASP A 209 -2.56 -8.23 -17.66
CA ASP A 209 -3.16 -7.60 -16.49
C ASP A 209 -4.07 -8.61 -15.75
N PRO A 210 -3.79 -8.93 -14.47
CA PRO A 210 -4.59 -9.89 -13.71
C PRO A 210 -6.02 -9.40 -13.44
N ASN A 211 -6.32 -8.12 -13.70
CA ASN A 211 -7.65 -7.52 -13.57
C ASN A 211 -8.26 -7.72 -12.17
N TYR A 212 -7.47 -7.50 -11.12
CA TYR A 212 -7.98 -7.52 -9.75
C TYR A 212 -9.14 -6.53 -9.61
N ALA A 213 -10.20 -6.97 -8.93
CA ALA A 213 -11.34 -6.13 -8.61
C ALA A 213 -11.07 -5.33 -7.33
N ALA A 214 -11.67 -4.14 -7.23
CA ALA A 214 -11.75 -3.42 -5.97
C ALA A 214 -12.61 -4.19 -4.96
N GLU A 215 -12.35 -3.98 -3.67
CA GLU A 215 -13.09 -4.58 -2.54
C GLU A 215 -14.54 -4.08 -2.47
N THR A 216 -14.85 -2.95 -3.12
CA THR A 216 -16.19 -2.37 -3.18
C THR A 216 -16.58 -2.02 -4.61
N SER A 217 -17.87 -2.18 -4.93
CA SER A 217 -18.46 -1.84 -6.23
C SER A 217 -19.21 -0.50 -6.21
N SER A 218 -19.39 0.11 -5.03
CA SER A 218 -19.95 1.45 -4.86
C SER A 218 -18.99 2.37 -4.13
N VAL A 219 -19.12 3.68 -4.38
CA VAL A 219 -18.35 4.70 -3.69
C VAL A 219 -18.70 4.68 -2.20
N PRO A 220 -17.71 4.56 -1.30
CA PRO A 220 -17.95 4.66 0.14
C PRO A 220 -18.56 6.01 0.54
N VAL A 221 -19.18 6.07 1.72
CA VAL A 221 -19.75 7.33 2.24
C VAL A 221 -18.67 8.41 2.36
N TYR A 222 -19.01 9.64 1.97
CA TYR A 222 -18.14 10.80 2.16
C TYR A 222 -17.72 10.96 3.63
N ARG A 223 -16.43 11.24 3.84
CA ARG A 223 -15.83 11.51 5.15
C ARG A 223 -15.06 12.83 5.10
N PRO A 224 -15.42 13.82 5.94
CA PRO A 224 -14.53 14.96 6.12
C PRO A 224 -13.24 14.50 6.80
N VAL A 225 -12.11 15.13 6.45
CA VAL A 225 -10.84 14.92 7.15
C VAL A 225 -11.00 15.42 8.59
N PRO A 226 -10.71 14.60 9.62
CA PRO A 226 -10.87 15.02 11.00
C PRO A 226 -9.87 16.13 11.34
N ALA A 227 -10.28 17.03 12.23
CA ALA A 227 -9.35 17.98 12.86
C ALA A 227 -8.28 17.21 13.66
N CYS A 228 -7.08 17.78 13.79
CA CYS A 228 -6.04 17.19 14.62
C CYS A 228 -6.48 17.17 16.10
N PRO A 229 -6.73 15.98 16.68
CA PRO A 229 -7.13 15.89 18.08
C PRO A 229 -5.94 16.14 19.02
N GLY A 230 -6.25 16.41 20.29
CA GLY A 230 -5.29 16.21 21.36
C GLY A 230 -4.92 14.72 21.50
N GLY A 231 -3.71 14.42 21.99
CA GLY A 231 -3.23 13.03 22.17
C GLY A 231 -2.15 12.61 21.19
N SER A 232 -1.83 11.31 21.10
CA SER A 232 -0.72 10.77 20.28
C SER A 232 -1.14 10.25 18.91
N SER A 233 -2.43 10.01 18.68
CA SER A 233 -2.94 9.37 17.46
C SER A 233 -4.20 10.04 16.91
N VAL A 234 -4.40 9.94 15.61
CA VAL A 234 -5.61 10.36 14.90
C VAL A 234 -6.20 9.17 14.17
N THR A 235 -7.50 8.92 14.29
CA THR A 235 -8.15 7.81 13.59
C THR A 235 -8.98 8.33 12.42
N LEU A 236 -8.69 7.80 11.23
CA LEU A 236 -9.51 7.96 10.03
C LEU A 236 -10.41 6.72 9.87
N GLN A 237 -11.62 6.95 9.37
CA GLN A 237 -12.64 5.92 9.20
C GLN A 237 -12.76 5.57 7.72
N PRO A 238 -13.08 4.31 7.36
CA PRO A 238 -13.36 3.94 5.98
C PRO A 238 -14.41 4.87 5.33
N GLY A 239 -14.16 5.27 4.09
CA GLY A 239 -14.96 6.27 3.40
C GLY A 239 -14.30 6.92 2.19
N TYR A 240 -15.01 7.87 1.60
CA TYR A 240 -14.58 8.69 0.47
C TYR A 240 -13.95 10.00 0.97
N TYR A 241 -12.75 10.30 0.49
CA TYR A 241 -11.95 11.47 0.80
C TYR A 241 -11.50 12.15 -0.50
N ASP A 242 -11.70 13.45 -0.61
CA ASP A 242 -11.43 14.24 -1.82
C ASP A 242 -10.62 15.51 -1.59
N ASP A 243 -10.23 15.77 -0.34
CA ASP A 243 -9.41 16.91 0.03
C ASP A 243 -7.98 16.47 0.40
N ALA A 244 -7.11 16.43 -0.62
CA ALA A 244 -5.69 16.16 -0.48
C ALA A 244 -4.98 17.21 0.40
N ALA A 245 -5.40 18.47 0.31
CA ALA A 245 -4.83 19.56 1.09
C ALA A 245 -5.13 19.39 2.58
N ALA A 246 -6.38 19.04 2.94
CA ALA A 246 -6.74 18.74 4.33
C ALA A 246 -6.05 17.48 4.85
N LEU A 247 -5.97 16.40 4.05
CA LEU A 247 -5.22 15.21 4.43
C LEU A 247 -3.74 15.53 4.64
N THR A 248 -3.12 16.32 3.76
CA THR A 248 -1.72 16.76 3.89
C THR A 248 -1.51 17.62 5.13
N ALA A 249 -2.42 18.55 5.41
CA ALA A 249 -2.37 19.36 6.62
C ALA A 249 -2.48 18.49 7.89
N LEU A 250 -3.33 17.45 7.84
CA LEU A 250 -3.44 16.45 8.90
C LEU A 250 -2.19 15.58 9.00
N THR A 251 -1.57 15.19 7.90
CA THR A 251 -0.44 14.25 7.89
C THR A 251 0.92 14.91 7.81
N GLY A 252 1.05 16.20 8.14
CA GLY A 252 2.34 16.89 8.04
C GLY A 252 2.36 18.38 8.38
N GLY A 253 1.19 19.04 8.34
CA GLY A 253 1.04 20.44 8.70
C GLY A 253 1.02 20.67 10.21
N THR A 254 -0.14 20.99 10.77
CA THR A 254 -0.29 21.32 12.19
C THR A 254 -0.29 20.10 13.11
N CYS A 255 -0.42 18.90 12.54
CA CYS A 255 -0.56 17.64 13.29
C CYS A 255 0.69 16.76 13.20
N THR A 256 1.87 17.34 13.41
CA THR A 256 3.15 16.62 13.30
C THR A 256 3.41 15.68 14.50
N ASN A 257 4.28 14.70 14.29
CA ASN A 257 4.72 13.72 15.29
C ASN A 257 3.54 12.93 15.91
N LYS A 258 2.52 12.61 15.11
CA LYS A 258 1.39 11.76 15.50
C LYS A 258 1.45 10.40 14.80
N THR A 259 0.65 9.47 15.30
CA THR A 259 0.26 8.26 14.56
C THR A 259 -1.08 8.49 13.86
N TRP A 260 -1.09 8.53 12.54
CA TRP A 260 -2.33 8.51 11.75
C TRP A 260 -2.74 7.08 11.49
N TYR A 261 -3.89 6.72 12.06
CA TYR A 261 -4.42 5.38 12.04
C TYR A 261 -5.60 5.28 11.09
N PHE A 262 -5.48 4.46 10.06
CA PHE A 262 -6.58 4.10 9.18
C PHE A 262 -7.14 2.75 9.63
N ALA A 263 -8.35 2.77 10.20
CA ALA A 263 -9.04 1.57 10.63
C ALA A 263 -9.32 0.61 9.44
N PRO A 264 -9.41 -0.72 9.64
CA PRO A 264 -9.71 -1.66 8.57
C PRO A 264 -10.95 -1.29 7.76
N GLY A 265 -10.87 -1.41 6.44
CA GLY A 265 -11.96 -1.11 5.51
C GLY A 265 -11.50 -0.44 4.22
N ASN A 266 -12.48 0.01 3.44
CA ASN A 266 -12.26 0.58 2.10
C ASN A 266 -12.19 2.11 2.16
N TYR A 267 -11.14 2.67 1.58
CA TYR A 267 -10.90 4.10 1.48
C TYR A 267 -10.87 4.46 0.00
N TYR A 268 -11.68 5.43 -0.42
CA TYR A 268 -11.64 5.95 -1.76
C TYR A 268 -11.08 7.37 -1.74
N PHE A 269 -9.96 7.57 -2.42
CA PHE A 269 -9.31 8.86 -2.60
C PHE A 269 -9.54 9.31 -4.04
N ASP A 270 -10.28 10.41 -4.19
CA ASP A 270 -10.53 11.03 -5.49
C ASP A 270 -10.41 12.53 -5.30
N PHE A 271 -9.18 13.02 -5.37
CA PHE A 271 -8.88 14.41 -5.09
C PHE A 271 -9.39 15.30 -6.23
N HIS A 272 -10.04 16.39 -5.83
CA HIS A 272 -10.59 17.41 -6.72
C HIS A 272 -10.14 18.80 -6.30
N ASN A 273 -8.99 18.91 -5.62
CA ASN A 273 -8.51 20.17 -5.06
C ASN A 273 -8.31 21.24 -6.14
N THR A 274 -8.03 20.84 -7.38
CA THR A 274 -7.87 21.75 -8.52
C THR A 274 -9.18 22.08 -9.26
N GLU A 275 -10.23 21.28 -9.08
CA GLU A 275 -11.51 21.36 -9.83
C GLU A 275 -12.70 21.80 -8.97
N ASN A 276 -12.65 21.56 -7.65
CA ASN A 276 -13.73 21.83 -6.72
C ASN A 276 -13.51 23.16 -5.99
N PRO A 277 -14.36 24.19 -6.23
CA PRO A 277 -14.21 25.50 -5.59
C PRO A 277 -14.45 25.47 -4.07
N ALA A 278 -15.01 24.38 -3.53
CA ALA A 278 -15.16 24.20 -2.09
C ALA A 278 -13.84 23.81 -1.39
N LEU A 279 -12.83 23.38 -2.15
CA LEU A 279 -11.59 22.80 -1.62
C LEU A 279 -10.38 23.74 -1.85
N PRO A 280 -9.34 23.68 -0.99
CA PRO A 280 -8.11 24.42 -1.21
C PRO A 280 -7.34 23.89 -2.43
N THR A 281 -6.85 24.77 -3.29
CA THR A 281 -6.06 24.41 -4.48
C THR A 281 -4.57 24.16 -4.20
N ALA A 282 -4.08 24.56 -3.03
CA ALA A 282 -2.68 24.45 -2.67
C ALA A 282 -2.24 22.98 -2.54
N GLY A 283 -1.18 22.60 -3.25
CA GLY A 283 -0.68 21.22 -3.28
C GLY A 283 -1.31 20.32 -4.34
N GLY A 284 -2.39 20.79 -5.00
CA GLY A 284 -3.11 20.02 -6.02
C GLY A 284 -3.68 18.72 -5.47
N ASP A 285 -3.73 17.70 -6.32
CA ASP A 285 -4.34 16.40 -6.04
C ASP A 285 -3.33 15.41 -5.43
N VAL A 286 -2.44 15.92 -4.57
CA VAL A 286 -1.35 15.15 -3.94
C VAL A 286 -1.52 15.13 -2.42
N TRP A 287 -1.80 13.94 -1.88
CA TRP A 287 -1.76 13.71 -0.44
C TRP A 287 -0.31 13.46 0.01
N THR A 288 0.24 14.41 0.76
CA THR A 288 1.60 14.33 1.31
C THR A 288 1.59 13.94 2.78
N VAL A 289 2.24 12.84 3.12
CA VAL A 289 2.52 12.41 4.49
C VAL A 289 3.92 12.89 4.86
N SER A 290 4.07 13.59 5.99
CA SER A 290 5.32 14.17 6.49
C SER A 290 5.40 14.11 8.01
N ASN A 291 6.57 13.74 8.55
CA ASN A 291 6.89 13.87 9.98
C ASN A 291 5.91 13.20 10.98
N GLY A 292 5.92 11.86 11.02
CA GLY A 292 5.09 11.06 11.93
C GLY A 292 5.01 9.59 11.53
N ASN A 293 4.01 8.88 12.06
CA ASN A 293 3.77 7.47 11.75
C ASN A 293 2.39 7.30 11.09
N LEU A 294 2.30 6.47 10.05
CA LEU A 294 1.05 6.09 9.41
C LEU A 294 0.89 4.57 9.53
N ILE A 295 -0.22 4.13 10.14
CA ILE A 295 -0.59 2.72 10.21
C ILE A 295 -1.96 2.54 9.58
N ALA A 296 -2.08 1.62 8.64
CA ALA A 296 -3.35 1.26 8.03
C ALA A 296 -3.62 -0.24 8.18
N GLY A 297 -4.75 -0.61 8.80
CA GLY A 297 -5.15 -2.00 9.04
C GLY A 297 -5.38 -2.33 10.52
N THR A 298 -5.46 -3.61 10.88
CA THR A 298 -5.63 -4.01 12.29
C THR A 298 -4.31 -3.91 13.03
N PRO A 299 -4.18 -3.17 14.15
CA PRO A 299 -2.95 -3.11 14.93
C PRO A 299 -2.59 -4.47 15.52
N THR A 300 -1.30 -4.80 15.59
CA THR A 300 -0.83 -6.10 16.14
C THR A 300 -1.01 -6.21 17.66
N ALA A 301 -1.10 -5.09 18.37
CA ALA A 301 -1.29 -5.03 19.81
C ALA A 301 -2.09 -3.79 20.25
N ALA A 302 -2.73 -3.89 21.42
CA ALA A 302 -3.37 -2.75 22.07
C ALA A 302 -2.31 -1.70 22.49
N GLY A 303 -2.61 -0.42 22.28
CA GLY A 303 -1.71 0.69 22.65
C GLY A 303 -0.59 1.00 21.63
N LEU A 304 -0.43 0.17 20.59
CA LEU A 304 0.58 0.36 19.53
C LEU A 304 0.46 1.71 18.80
N LEU A 305 -0.74 2.29 18.76
CA LEU A 305 -0.96 3.59 18.13
C LEU A 305 -0.28 4.76 18.89
N ALA A 306 0.08 4.58 20.16
CA ALA A 306 0.81 5.61 20.92
C ALA A 306 2.32 5.59 20.64
N THR A 307 2.88 4.41 20.42
CA THR A 307 4.32 4.19 20.16
C THR A 307 4.49 3.07 19.13
N PRO A 308 4.23 3.34 17.85
CA PRO A 308 4.24 2.30 16.83
C PRO A 308 5.65 1.81 16.56
N THR A 309 5.78 0.49 16.39
CA THR A 309 6.95 -0.15 15.81
C THR A 309 6.61 -0.45 14.36
N ILE A 310 7.43 0.05 13.43
CA ILE A 310 7.26 -0.15 11.99
C ILE A 310 8.58 -0.73 11.46
N PRO A 311 8.55 -1.90 10.80
CA PRO A 311 7.38 -2.73 10.51
C PRO A 311 6.81 -3.44 11.75
N GLY A 312 5.59 -3.98 11.65
CA GLY A 312 4.84 -4.62 12.75
C GLY A 312 3.71 -3.77 13.36
N GLY A 313 3.41 -2.63 12.75
CA GLY A 313 2.34 -1.69 13.09
C GLY A 313 0.94 -2.25 12.84
N CYS A 314 0.81 -3.20 11.92
CA CYS A 314 -0.47 -3.87 11.61
C CYS A 314 -0.30 -5.36 11.30
N VAL A 315 -1.39 -6.12 11.42
CA VAL A 315 -1.43 -7.57 11.20
C VAL A 315 -1.21 -7.87 9.72
N ASN A 316 -0.13 -8.58 9.42
CA ASN A 316 0.25 -8.92 8.07
C ASN A 316 -0.62 -10.05 7.48
N PRO A 317 -1.22 -9.89 6.30
CA PRO A 317 -1.99 -10.96 5.65
C PRO A 317 -1.14 -12.16 5.20
N ILE A 318 0.20 -12.06 5.15
CA ILE A 318 1.09 -13.20 4.87
C ILE A 318 1.25 -14.13 6.07
N ASP A 319 1.07 -13.58 7.28
CA ASP A 319 1.31 -14.26 8.55
C ASP A 319 0.00 -14.64 9.25
N SER A 320 -1.13 -14.04 8.84
CA SER A 320 -2.44 -14.31 9.43
C SER A 320 -3.58 -14.33 8.42
N ALA A 321 -4.28 -15.46 8.36
CA ALA A 321 -5.51 -15.61 7.57
C ALA A 321 -6.71 -14.84 8.15
N THR A 322 -6.59 -14.26 9.34
CA THR A 322 -7.61 -13.40 9.96
C THR A 322 -7.23 -11.92 9.86
N ALA A 323 -6.21 -11.58 9.08
CA ALA A 323 -5.81 -10.19 8.89
C ALA A 323 -6.94 -9.39 8.24
N LEU A 324 -7.45 -8.39 8.97
CA LEU A 324 -8.34 -7.36 8.46
C LEU A 324 -7.51 -6.10 8.23
N GLY A 325 -7.47 -5.65 6.98
CA GLY A 325 -6.63 -4.55 6.54
C GLY A 325 -7.43 -3.45 5.86
N VAL A 326 -6.73 -2.66 5.07
CA VAL A 326 -7.32 -1.61 4.24
C VAL A 326 -7.21 -1.95 2.76
N GLN A 327 -8.10 -1.37 1.97
CA GLN A 327 -7.83 -1.10 0.57
C GLN A 327 -7.98 0.40 0.33
N PHE A 328 -6.90 1.01 -0.14
CA PHE A 328 -6.85 2.40 -0.58
C PHE A 328 -7.04 2.43 -2.09
N ILE A 329 -8.21 2.88 -2.51
CA ILE A 329 -8.64 2.99 -3.90
C ILE A 329 -8.39 4.43 -4.34
N PHE A 330 -7.68 4.64 -5.44
CA PHE A 330 -7.37 5.96 -5.98
C PHE A 330 -7.99 6.14 -7.36
N GLY A 331 -8.76 7.21 -7.51
CA GLY A 331 -9.36 7.67 -8.77
C GLY A 331 -8.65 8.89 -9.33
N ASN A 332 -8.97 9.23 -10.59
CA ASN A 332 -8.45 10.40 -11.29
C ASN A 332 -6.92 10.52 -11.22
N ASP A 333 -6.36 11.71 -11.00
CA ASP A 333 -4.93 11.96 -10.87
C ASP A 333 -4.45 12.07 -9.41
N SER A 334 -5.22 11.46 -8.51
CA SER A 334 -4.92 11.42 -7.07
C SER A 334 -3.60 10.71 -6.79
N GLN A 335 -2.74 11.35 -6.00
CA GLN A 335 -1.40 10.87 -5.70
C GLN A 335 -1.15 10.73 -4.20
N LEU A 336 -0.27 9.79 -3.85
CA LEU A 336 0.29 9.63 -2.51
C LEU A 336 1.79 9.91 -2.52
N PHE A 337 2.22 10.88 -1.72
CA PHE A 337 3.62 11.20 -1.52
C PHE A 337 4.05 10.97 -0.07
N ILE A 338 4.98 10.04 0.14
CA ILE A 338 5.60 9.79 1.44
C ILE A 338 6.89 10.61 1.55
N ASN A 339 6.84 11.69 2.31
CA ASN A 339 7.94 12.63 2.47
C ASN A 339 8.94 12.18 3.54
N ASN A 340 9.86 13.07 3.89
CA ASN A 340 10.91 12.87 4.88
C ASN A 340 10.36 12.63 6.30
N LYS A 341 11.07 11.79 7.07
CA LYS A 341 10.78 11.50 8.50
C LYS A 341 9.41 10.88 8.74
N VAL A 342 8.99 9.99 7.86
CA VAL A 342 7.73 9.25 7.97
C VAL A 342 8.04 7.77 8.13
N ASN A 343 7.34 7.12 9.06
CA ASN A 343 7.24 5.66 9.07
C ASN A 343 5.82 5.26 8.70
N ALA A 344 5.63 4.62 7.55
CA ALA A 344 4.32 4.23 7.06
C ALA A 344 4.25 2.72 6.82
N GLU A 345 3.21 2.08 7.35
CA GLU A 345 2.90 0.67 7.12
C GLU A 345 1.43 0.47 6.80
N PHE A 346 1.16 -0.23 5.70
CA PHE A 346 -0.19 -0.52 5.22
C PHE A 346 -0.39 -2.03 5.13
N CYS A 347 -1.40 -2.57 5.80
CA CYS A 347 -1.74 -3.98 5.74
C CYS A 347 -3.05 -4.21 5.01
N GLY A 348 -3.05 -5.20 4.12
CA GLY A 348 -4.23 -5.62 3.35
C GLY A 348 -5.07 -6.64 4.09
N THR A 349 -6.31 -6.80 3.66
CA THR A 349 -7.19 -7.87 4.16
C THR A 349 -6.80 -9.19 3.51
N TYR A 350 -6.64 -10.24 4.31
CA TYR A 350 -6.41 -11.57 3.76
C TYR A 350 -7.66 -12.08 3.04
N HIS A 351 -7.45 -12.67 1.86
CA HIS A 351 -8.46 -13.43 1.14
C HIS A 351 -7.90 -14.81 0.77
N ALA A 352 -8.78 -15.81 0.72
CA ALA A 352 -8.38 -17.17 0.38
C ALA A 352 -8.28 -17.40 -1.14
N ASP A 353 -8.89 -16.52 -1.93
CA ASP A 353 -9.13 -16.69 -3.37
C ASP A 353 -8.56 -15.56 -4.23
N ARG A 354 -8.08 -14.47 -3.61
CA ARG A 354 -7.46 -13.33 -4.30
C ARG A 354 -6.36 -12.66 -3.47
N PRO A 355 -5.45 -11.90 -4.07
CA PRO A 355 -4.39 -11.24 -3.31
C PRO A 355 -4.95 -10.16 -2.37
N PRO A 356 -4.31 -9.90 -1.23
CA PRO A 356 -4.65 -8.79 -0.34
C PRO A 356 -4.23 -7.45 -0.97
N VAL A 357 -5.07 -6.85 -1.81
CA VAL A 357 -4.74 -5.59 -2.51
C VAL A 357 -4.90 -4.40 -1.59
N VAL A 358 -3.78 -3.73 -1.28
CA VAL A 358 -3.72 -2.58 -0.36
C VAL A 358 -3.85 -1.26 -1.11
N MET A 359 -3.08 -1.10 -2.19
CA MET A 359 -3.10 0.09 -3.03
C MET A 359 -3.74 -0.27 -4.35
N TYR A 360 -4.81 0.43 -4.73
CA TYR A 360 -5.61 0.11 -5.91
C TYR A 360 -5.82 1.35 -6.77
N GLY A 361 -5.31 1.34 -8.00
CA GLY A 361 -5.59 2.35 -9.01
C GLY A 361 -6.79 1.96 -9.88
N LEU A 362 -7.83 2.78 -9.89
CA LEU A 362 -9.03 2.52 -10.70
C LEU A 362 -8.72 2.54 -12.20
N LYS A 363 -9.16 1.50 -12.91
CA LYS A 363 -9.03 1.43 -14.38
C LYS A 363 -10.22 2.02 -15.13
N THR A 364 -11.39 1.95 -14.52
CA THR A 364 -12.67 2.28 -15.13
C THR A 364 -13.50 3.10 -14.16
N GLY A 365 -14.56 3.68 -14.70
CA GLY A 365 -15.43 4.60 -13.96
C GLY A 365 -15.32 6.02 -14.51
N SER A 366 -16.41 6.75 -14.39
CA SER A 366 -16.54 8.12 -14.83
C SER A 366 -17.50 8.86 -13.89
N GLU A 367 -17.24 10.13 -13.68
CA GLU A 367 -18.17 11.03 -13.03
C GLU A 367 -19.28 11.46 -14.00
N SER A 368 -20.50 11.61 -13.50
CA SER A 368 -21.63 12.16 -14.25
C SER A 368 -22.21 13.38 -13.54
N THR A 369 -22.76 14.30 -14.33
CA THR A 369 -23.43 15.48 -13.80
C THR A 369 -24.91 15.20 -13.61
N SER A 370 -25.44 15.62 -12.47
CA SER A 370 -26.85 15.57 -12.10
C SER A 370 -27.36 16.99 -11.88
N SER A 371 -28.67 17.19 -12.02
CA SER A 371 -29.30 18.49 -11.77
C SER A 371 -30.51 18.36 -10.87
N VAL A 372 -30.67 19.36 -10.00
CA VAL A 372 -31.92 19.61 -9.27
C VAL A 372 -32.44 20.94 -9.77
N THR A 373 -33.58 20.91 -10.44
CA THR A 373 -34.17 22.08 -11.10
C THR A 373 -35.46 22.50 -10.40
N GLY A 374 -35.79 23.78 -10.53
CA GLY A 374 -37.05 24.33 -10.02
C GLY A 374 -37.14 24.41 -8.50
N LEU A 375 -36.01 24.52 -7.80
CA LEU A 375 -36.05 24.84 -6.36
C LEU A 375 -36.73 26.20 -6.21
N ASN A 376 -37.81 26.26 -5.45
CA ASN A 376 -38.64 27.44 -5.30
C ASN A 376 -38.66 27.93 -3.86
N MET A 377 -39.26 29.10 -3.63
CA MET A 377 -39.43 29.60 -2.27
C MET A 377 -40.46 28.78 -1.49
N THR A 378 -40.24 28.65 -0.19
CA THR A 378 -41.23 28.12 0.76
C THR A 378 -41.59 29.11 1.86
N THR A 379 -40.84 30.21 1.98
CA THR A 379 -41.01 31.22 3.03
C THR A 379 -40.76 32.63 2.52
N THR A 380 -41.55 33.59 3.00
CA THR A 380 -41.23 35.02 2.89
C THR A 380 -40.40 35.42 4.11
N VAL A 381 -39.19 35.94 3.87
CA VAL A 381 -38.29 36.38 4.95
C VAL A 381 -38.56 37.85 5.27
N ASP A 382 -38.64 38.69 4.25
CA ASP A 382 -39.03 40.08 4.34
C ASP A 382 -39.77 40.48 3.06
N ALA A 383 -40.98 41.02 3.19
CA ALA A 383 -41.74 41.47 2.02
C ALA A 383 -41.24 42.81 1.46
N GLY A 384 -40.53 43.61 2.29
CA GLY A 384 -40.15 44.97 1.98
C GLY A 384 -41.31 45.79 1.39
N GLN A 385 -41.13 46.34 0.20
CA GLN A 385 -42.14 47.16 -0.49
C GLN A 385 -43.04 46.35 -1.43
N PHE A 386 -42.79 45.05 -1.60
CA PHE A 386 -43.60 44.18 -2.45
C PHE A 386 -44.84 43.68 -1.69
N THR A 387 -45.95 43.58 -2.40
CA THR A 387 -47.20 42.97 -1.92
C THR A 387 -47.37 41.58 -2.53
N ASN A 388 -48.11 40.70 -1.84
CA ASN A 388 -48.38 39.33 -2.29
C ASN A 388 -47.13 38.45 -2.52
N VAL A 389 -46.03 38.70 -1.79
CA VAL A 389 -44.76 37.96 -1.89
C VAL A 389 -44.88 36.42 -1.83
N PRO A 390 -45.79 35.81 -1.05
CA PRO A 390 -45.97 34.35 -1.06
C PRO A 390 -46.35 33.74 -2.41
N ARG A 391 -46.74 34.55 -3.41
CA ARG A 391 -47.14 34.06 -4.74
C ARG A 391 -45.96 33.75 -5.67
N ILE A 392 -44.72 34.11 -5.31
CA ILE A 392 -43.52 33.91 -6.16
C ILE A 392 -43.09 32.42 -6.28
N GLY A 393 -43.85 31.49 -5.70
CA GLY A 393 -43.48 30.07 -5.58
C GLY A 393 -43.66 29.22 -6.84
N ALA A 394 -44.39 29.70 -7.85
CA ALA A 394 -44.69 28.96 -9.07
C ALA A 394 -44.86 29.89 -10.27
N VAL A 395 -44.59 29.38 -11.48
CA VAL A 395 -44.89 30.12 -12.72
C VAL A 395 -46.37 29.93 -13.04
N ASP A 396 -47.22 30.81 -12.50
CA ASP A 396 -48.68 30.70 -12.62
C ASP A 396 -49.38 32.03 -12.94
N ASN A 397 -48.62 33.09 -13.23
CA ASN A 397 -49.08 34.47 -13.44
C ASN A 397 -49.67 35.15 -12.19
N SER A 398 -49.40 34.62 -11.00
CA SER A 398 -49.72 35.23 -9.72
C SER A 398 -48.50 35.99 -9.19
N SER A 399 -48.33 37.23 -9.61
CA SER A 399 -47.13 37.98 -9.24
C SER A 399 -47.20 38.67 -7.88
N ALA A 400 -46.04 38.79 -7.22
CA ALA A 400 -45.79 39.81 -6.23
C ALA A 400 -45.52 41.14 -6.92
N THR A 401 -46.08 42.24 -6.40
CA THR A 401 -46.04 43.54 -7.08
C THR A 401 -45.55 44.65 -6.17
N TRP A 402 -44.78 45.56 -6.75
CA TRP A 402 -44.37 46.82 -6.13
C TRP A 402 -44.64 47.99 -7.07
N ASP A 403 -45.45 48.94 -6.62
CA ASP A 403 -45.72 50.19 -7.34
C ASP A 403 -44.65 51.23 -6.98
N GLY A 404 -43.56 51.26 -7.74
CA GLY A 404 -42.54 52.27 -7.54
C GLY A 404 -42.99 53.62 -8.09
N LYS A 405 -43.11 54.61 -7.18
CA LYS A 405 -43.52 55.98 -7.52
C LYS A 405 -42.30 56.89 -7.48
N VAL A 406 -41.79 57.26 -8.65
CA VAL A 406 -40.66 58.19 -8.78
C VAL A 406 -41.18 59.62 -8.66
N THR A 407 -40.89 60.26 -7.52
CA THR A 407 -41.18 61.69 -7.30
C THR A 407 -39.88 62.46 -7.48
N ALA A 408 -39.89 63.52 -8.31
CA ALA A 408 -38.75 64.41 -8.57
C ALA A 408 -37.52 63.79 -9.29
N LYS A 409 -37.72 62.83 -10.21
CA LYS A 409 -36.66 62.18 -11.02
C LYS A 409 -35.55 61.50 -10.20
N LYS A 410 -35.80 61.16 -8.93
CA LYS A 410 -34.88 60.38 -8.10
C LYS A 410 -35.27 58.92 -8.17
N ALA A 411 -34.35 58.05 -8.59
CA ALA A 411 -34.58 56.62 -8.63
C ALA A 411 -35.00 56.11 -7.24
N VAL A 412 -35.98 55.21 -7.22
CA VAL A 412 -36.49 54.56 -6.00
C VAL A 412 -36.19 53.07 -6.08
N THR A 413 -35.93 52.45 -4.93
CA THR A 413 -35.60 51.03 -4.85
C THR A 413 -36.63 50.29 -4.00
N GLY A 414 -37.19 49.24 -4.56
CA GLY A 414 -38.04 48.28 -3.89
C GLY A 414 -37.26 46.98 -3.70
N THR A 415 -37.36 46.40 -2.52
CA THR A 415 -36.64 45.18 -2.14
C THR A 415 -37.60 44.17 -1.53
N MET A 416 -37.32 42.88 -1.73
CA MET A 416 -37.94 41.79 -0.99
C MET A 416 -36.94 40.65 -0.80
N THR A 417 -37.10 39.88 0.27
CA THR A 417 -36.30 38.69 0.56
C THR A 417 -37.19 37.47 0.74
N VAL A 418 -36.92 36.44 -0.05
CA VAL A 418 -37.61 35.14 0.00
C VAL A 418 -36.62 34.03 0.33
N GLY A 419 -37.09 32.96 0.96
CA GLY A 419 -36.25 31.84 1.41
C GLY A 419 -36.87 30.49 1.06
N GLY A 420 -36.11 29.42 1.34
CA GLY A 420 -36.63 28.05 1.23
C GLY A 420 -36.26 27.30 -0.05
N PHE A 421 -35.30 27.79 -0.82
CA PHE A 421 -34.76 27.19 -2.04
C PHE A 421 -33.88 25.96 -1.77
N GLY A 422 -34.29 25.12 -0.81
CA GLY A 422 -33.60 23.90 -0.42
C GLY A 422 -34.13 22.71 -1.17
N PRO A 423 -33.27 21.75 -1.57
CA PRO A 423 -33.73 20.50 -2.14
C PRO A 423 -34.35 19.61 -1.05
N ALA A 424 -35.01 18.53 -1.47
CA ALA A 424 -35.41 17.49 -0.52
C ALA A 424 -34.19 16.93 0.21
N VAL A 425 -34.33 16.66 1.51
CA VAL A 425 -33.24 16.13 2.35
C VAL A 425 -32.67 14.86 1.70
N GLY A 426 -31.35 14.86 1.48
CA GLY A 426 -30.62 13.72 0.92
C GLY A 426 -30.62 13.60 -0.61
N SER A 427 -31.22 14.55 -1.36
CA SER A 427 -31.21 14.46 -2.84
C SER A 427 -29.85 14.78 -3.46
N ILE A 428 -29.01 15.57 -2.76
CA ILE A 428 -27.63 15.86 -3.15
C ILE A 428 -26.71 15.17 -2.13
N PRO A 429 -26.00 14.09 -2.52
CA PRO A 429 -25.09 13.40 -1.62
C PRO A 429 -23.95 14.30 -1.12
N ALA A 430 -23.49 14.11 0.12
CA ALA A 430 -22.27 14.73 0.60
C ALA A 430 -21.05 14.27 -0.24
N GLY A 431 -20.05 15.13 -0.40
CA GLY A 431 -18.94 14.98 -1.33
C GLY A 431 -19.25 15.43 -2.76
N SER A 432 -20.45 15.98 -3.02
CA SER A 432 -20.80 16.47 -4.36
C SER A 432 -20.06 17.77 -4.71
N THR A 433 -19.56 17.86 -5.94
CA THR A 433 -18.95 19.09 -6.47
C THR A 433 -19.99 19.91 -7.24
N LEU A 434 -20.21 21.17 -6.83
CA LEU A 434 -21.10 22.08 -7.54
C LEU A 434 -20.47 22.50 -8.88
N LYS A 435 -21.18 22.27 -9.99
CA LYS A 435 -20.72 22.60 -11.35
C LYS A 435 -21.42 23.84 -11.92
N SER A 436 -22.66 24.14 -11.52
CA SER A 436 -23.33 25.40 -11.83
C SER A 436 -24.50 25.70 -10.88
N ALA A 437 -24.79 26.98 -10.67
CA ALA A 437 -26.01 27.45 -10.04
C ALA A 437 -26.65 28.53 -10.92
N THR A 438 -27.90 28.32 -11.32
CA THR A 438 -28.63 29.20 -12.24
C THR A 438 -29.91 29.67 -11.59
N LEU A 439 -30.10 30.98 -11.54
CA LEU A 439 -31.36 31.58 -11.13
C LEU A 439 -32.23 31.81 -12.36
N ARG A 440 -33.50 31.40 -12.29
CA ARG A 440 -34.52 31.76 -13.27
C ARG A 440 -35.53 32.68 -12.60
N VAL A 441 -35.72 33.87 -13.17
CA VAL A 441 -36.68 34.86 -12.66
C VAL A 441 -37.71 35.14 -13.73
N VAL A 442 -38.98 34.97 -13.37
CA VAL A 442 -40.13 35.35 -14.17
C VAL A 442 -40.63 36.70 -13.65
N HIS A 443 -40.51 37.75 -14.46
CA HIS A 443 -40.82 39.12 -14.04
C HIS A 443 -41.27 40.00 -15.20
N ALA A 444 -41.90 41.13 -14.88
CA ALA A 444 -42.38 42.13 -15.81
C ALA A 444 -42.33 43.54 -15.17
N PHE A 445 -42.38 44.58 -16.01
CA PHE A 445 -42.39 45.96 -15.55
C PHE A 445 -43.30 46.83 -16.41
N SER A 446 -44.24 47.55 -15.80
CA SER A 446 -45.36 48.20 -16.50
C SER A 446 -45.13 49.64 -16.99
N ALA A 447 -43.92 50.19 -16.92
CA ALA A 447 -43.68 51.58 -17.36
C ALA A 447 -43.92 51.79 -18.87
N GLY A 448 -44.42 52.98 -19.21
CA GLY A 448 -44.66 53.41 -20.59
C GLY A 448 -43.41 53.98 -21.26
N ALA A 449 -42.96 53.32 -22.33
CA ALA A 449 -41.95 53.75 -23.31
C ALA A 449 -40.48 53.92 -22.83
N ALA A 450 -39.71 52.83 -23.01
CA ALA A 450 -38.29 52.77 -23.38
C ALA A 450 -37.22 53.50 -22.54
N GLY A 451 -36.50 52.71 -21.74
CA GLY A 451 -35.03 52.70 -21.80
C GLY A 451 -34.29 53.88 -21.18
N THR A 452 -34.78 54.47 -20.10
CA THR A 452 -33.95 55.39 -19.33
C THR A 452 -32.78 54.65 -18.69
N THR A 453 -31.57 55.18 -18.90
CA THR A 453 -30.31 54.79 -18.26
C THR A 453 -30.44 54.98 -16.75
N GLY A 454 -30.97 53.99 -16.03
CA GLY A 454 -31.15 54.08 -14.58
C GLY A 454 -31.88 52.89 -13.94
N ASP A 455 -32.72 52.18 -14.69
CA ASP A 455 -33.42 51.00 -14.17
C ASP A 455 -32.46 49.82 -13.99
N THR A 456 -32.39 49.27 -12.78
CA THR A 456 -31.56 48.10 -12.48
C THR A 456 -32.33 47.11 -11.62
N ARG A 457 -32.10 45.82 -11.89
CA ARG A 457 -32.70 44.72 -11.15
C ARG A 457 -31.56 43.82 -10.71
N THR A 458 -31.50 43.52 -9.43
CA THR A 458 -30.42 42.71 -8.88
C THR A 458 -30.95 41.60 -7.98
N LEU A 459 -30.24 40.49 -7.98
CA LEU A 459 -30.46 39.36 -7.11
C LEU A 459 -29.24 39.18 -6.22
N LEU A 460 -29.46 39.14 -4.91
CA LEU A 460 -28.46 38.78 -3.93
C LEU A 460 -28.79 37.42 -3.34
N VAL A 461 -27.92 36.44 -3.56
CA VAL A 461 -28.06 35.08 -3.01
C VAL A 461 -27.33 35.00 -1.68
N THR A 462 -27.98 34.44 -0.66
CA THR A 462 -27.37 34.19 0.65
C THR A 462 -27.66 32.76 1.08
N PRO A 463 -26.69 31.83 0.97
CA PRO A 463 -26.85 30.49 1.51
C PRO A 463 -27.17 30.52 3.00
N THR A 464 -28.07 29.63 3.45
CA THR A 464 -28.50 29.57 4.85
C THR A 464 -27.31 29.28 5.75
N GLY A 465 -27.02 30.15 6.72
CA GLY A 465 -25.83 30.03 7.57
C GLY A 465 -24.49 30.30 6.86
N GLY A 466 -24.51 30.85 5.65
CA GLY A 466 -23.34 31.24 4.87
C GLY A 466 -23.25 32.75 4.64
N THR A 467 -22.23 33.17 3.90
CA THR A 467 -22.05 34.56 3.47
C THR A 467 -22.83 34.85 2.20
N ALA A 468 -23.39 36.05 2.10
CA ALA A 468 -24.02 36.54 0.87
C ALA A 468 -23.01 36.53 -0.30
N LEU A 469 -23.48 36.12 -1.47
CA LEU A 469 -22.71 36.11 -2.71
C LEU A 469 -22.70 37.52 -3.33
N ALA A 470 -21.96 37.71 -4.41
CA ALA A 470 -22.05 38.97 -5.17
C ALA A 470 -23.45 39.13 -5.77
N ALA A 471 -24.00 40.34 -5.72
CA ALA A 471 -25.27 40.64 -6.37
C ALA A 471 -25.11 40.50 -7.89
N VAL A 472 -26.10 39.89 -8.55
CA VAL A 472 -26.10 39.71 -10.00
C VAL A 472 -27.22 40.52 -10.63
N SER A 473 -26.92 41.23 -11.72
CA SER A 473 -27.89 42.05 -12.43
C SER A 473 -28.73 41.21 -13.39
N LEU A 474 -30.04 41.47 -13.41
CA LEU A 474 -30.95 40.96 -14.41
C LEU A 474 -31.00 41.90 -15.64
N PRO A 475 -31.30 41.38 -16.84
CA PRO A 475 -31.56 42.21 -18.01
C PRO A 475 -32.68 43.24 -17.77
N ALA A 476 -32.58 44.40 -18.44
CA ALA A 476 -33.55 45.47 -18.28
C ALA A 476 -34.95 45.11 -18.83
N VAL A 477 -35.95 45.31 -17.96
CA VAL A 477 -37.43 45.29 -18.04
C VAL A 477 -38.15 46.47 -18.71
N THR A 478 -38.72 46.39 -19.92
CA THR A 478 -39.63 47.46 -20.43
C THR A 478 -40.89 46.90 -21.09
N SER A 479 -41.53 45.91 -20.45
CA SER A 479 -42.72 45.27 -20.98
C SER A 479 -43.64 44.81 -19.86
N THR A 480 -44.94 44.98 -20.05
CA THR A 480 -46.01 44.42 -19.21
C THR A 480 -46.16 42.90 -19.38
N VAL A 481 -45.53 42.31 -20.41
CA VAL A 481 -45.52 40.86 -20.62
C VAL A 481 -44.42 40.24 -19.76
N THR A 482 -44.79 39.23 -18.97
CA THR A 482 -43.87 38.43 -18.17
C THR A 482 -42.80 37.79 -19.06
N ARG A 483 -41.53 37.99 -18.70
CA ARG A 483 -40.38 37.33 -19.32
C ARG A 483 -39.70 36.42 -18.33
N THR A 484 -38.98 35.42 -18.82
CA THR A 484 -38.07 34.60 -18.00
C THR A 484 -36.64 34.98 -18.32
N ASP A 485 -35.91 35.45 -17.31
CA ASP A 485 -34.46 35.67 -17.42
C ASP A 485 -33.72 34.60 -16.62
N SER A 486 -32.69 34.01 -17.24
CA SER A 486 -31.82 33.01 -16.61
C SER A 486 -30.45 33.62 -16.39
N VAL A 487 -29.96 33.54 -15.16
CA VAL A 487 -28.66 34.09 -14.76
C VAL A 487 -27.84 33.02 -14.05
N THR A 488 -26.75 32.61 -14.70
CA THR A 488 -25.77 31.70 -14.11
C THR A 488 -24.86 32.47 -13.17
N LEU A 489 -24.77 32.01 -11.92
CA LEU A 489 -23.90 32.61 -10.92
C LEU A 489 -22.43 32.24 -11.21
N PRO A 490 -21.48 33.20 -11.13
CA PRO A 490 -20.06 32.90 -11.34
C PRO A 490 -19.54 31.90 -10.30
N LEU A 491 -18.98 30.77 -10.74
CA LEU A 491 -18.49 29.71 -9.85
C LEU A 491 -17.51 30.20 -8.78
N ALA A 492 -16.61 31.12 -9.13
CA ALA A 492 -15.64 31.71 -8.20
C ALA A 492 -16.30 32.49 -7.03
N ALA A 493 -17.56 32.92 -7.20
CA ALA A 493 -18.33 33.59 -6.17
C ALA A 493 -19.18 32.63 -5.33
N LEU A 494 -19.20 31.32 -5.64
CA LEU A 494 -20.09 30.34 -5.01
C LEU A 494 -19.49 29.63 -3.79
N ASN A 495 -18.32 30.02 -3.27
CA ASN A 495 -17.59 29.25 -2.26
C ASN A 495 -18.46 28.78 -1.08
N SER A 496 -19.29 29.64 -0.49
CA SER A 496 -20.17 29.25 0.63
C SER A 496 -21.25 28.23 0.21
N LEU A 497 -21.84 28.37 -0.97
CA LEU A 497 -22.82 27.43 -1.53
C LEU A 497 -22.15 26.09 -1.87
N SER A 498 -21.01 26.13 -2.56
CA SER A 498 -20.22 24.96 -2.93
C SER A 498 -19.80 24.16 -1.68
N THR A 499 -19.30 24.83 -0.64
CA THR A 499 -18.92 24.20 0.63
C THR A 499 -20.11 23.55 1.32
N GLN A 500 -21.28 24.20 1.35
CA GLN A 500 -22.47 23.60 1.97
C GLN A 500 -22.99 22.37 1.21
N ILE A 501 -22.96 22.40 -0.13
CA ILE A 501 -23.34 21.26 -0.97
C ILE A 501 -22.37 20.10 -0.76
N HIS A 502 -21.07 20.39 -0.82
CA HIS A 502 -20.00 19.43 -0.60
C HIS A 502 -20.10 18.77 0.79
N ASN A 503 -20.35 19.55 1.84
CA ASN A 503 -20.46 19.02 3.20
C ASN A 503 -21.81 18.32 3.48
N GLY A 504 -22.76 18.33 2.54
CA GLY A 504 -24.11 17.81 2.74
C GLY A 504 -24.94 18.64 3.75
N THR A 505 -24.56 19.89 4.00
CA THR A 505 -25.23 20.81 4.94
C THR A 505 -26.13 21.83 4.25
N PHE A 506 -26.25 21.78 2.92
CA PHE A 506 -27.08 22.71 2.17
C PHE A 506 -28.57 22.50 2.46
N THR A 507 -29.18 23.50 3.10
CA THR A 507 -30.61 23.49 3.47
C THR A 507 -31.44 24.51 2.67
N GLY A 508 -30.80 25.29 1.80
CA GLY A 508 -31.44 26.30 0.95
C GLY A 508 -30.72 27.64 0.96
N VAL A 509 -31.23 28.59 0.16
CA VAL A 509 -30.74 29.97 0.10
C VAL A 509 -31.87 30.95 0.44
N ASN A 510 -31.48 32.14 0.88
CA ASN A 510 -32.31 33.35 0.85
C ASN A 510 -31.94 34.16 -0.39
N LEU A 511 -32.94 34.64 -1.12
CA LEU A 511 -32.77 35.49 -2.29
C LEU A 511 -33.38 36.86 -2.00
N THR A 512 -32.55 37.90 -2.08
CA THR A 512 -33.03 39.29 -2.04
C THR A 512 -33.13 39.81 -3.46
N TYR A 513 -34.35 40.11 -3.89
CA TYR A 513 -34.63 40.77 -5.16
C TYR A 513 -34.72 42.27 -4.92
N SER A 514 -33.99 43.05 -5.70
CA SER A 514 -34.03 44.52 -5.64
C SER A 514 -34.30 45.08 -7.03
N ALA A 515 -35.35 45.90 -7.16
CA ALA A 515 -35.62 46.69 -8.35
C ALA A 515 -35.41 48.16 -8.03
N THR A 516 -34.47 48.80 -8.72
CA THR A 516 -34.32 50.25 -8.74
C THR A 516 -34.92 50.76 -10.02
N ILE A 517 -35.92 51.64 -9.91
CA ILE A 517 -36.61 52.20 -11.06
C ILE A 517 -36.48 53.73 -11.06
N ALA A 518 -36.19 54.28 -12.24
CA ALA A 518 -36.05 55.69 -12.54
C ALA A 518 -37.33 56.29 -13.14
N GLU A 519 -38.29 55.44 -13.51
CA GLU A 519 -39.64 55.82 -13.96
C GLU A 519 -40.71 55.18 -13.08
N SER A 520 -41.86 55.85 -12.95
CA SER A 520 -42.97 55.28 -12.19
C SER A 520 -43.59 54.12 -12.96
N GLY A 521 -43.77 53.00 -12.28
CA GLY A 521 -44.32 51.79 -12.85
C GLY A 521 -44.50 50.71 -11.78
N THR A 522 -45.10 49.60 -12.18
CA THR A 522 -45.29 48.43 -11.33
C THR A 522 -44.27 47.38 -11.73
N GLU A 523 -43.40 47.00 -10.79
CA GLU A 523 -42.55 45.82 -10.93
C GLU A 523 -43.36 44.60 -10.46
N SER A 524 -43.40 43.55 -11.28
CA SER A 524 -44.10 42.30 -10.97
C SER A 524 -43.13 41.13 -11.07
N VAL A 525 -43.07 40.31 -10.03
CA VAL A 525 -42.27 39.08 -9.99
C VAL A 525 -43.21 37.90 -9.79
N ASP A 526 -43.26 37.01 -10.78
CA ASP A 526 -44.12 35.83 -10.79
C ASP A 526 -43.44 34.61 -10.16
N ALA A 527 -42.17 34.39 -10.51
CA ALA A 527 -41.43 33.27 -9.95
C ALA A 527 -39.95 33.58 -9.82
N ILE A 528 -39.34 33.02 -8.79
CA ILE A 528 -37.88 32.89 -8.69
C ILE A 528 -37.60 31.41 -8.46
N LEU A 529 -36.73 30.82 -9.28
CA LEU A 529 -36.34 29.42 -9.22
C LEU A 529 -34.82 29.32 -9.18
N LEU A 530 -34.31 28.32 -8.48
CA LEU A 530 -32.89 27.95 -8.44
C LEU A 530 -32.71 26.57 -9.07
N ASP A 531 -31.83 26.48 -10.06
CA ASP A 531 -31.37 25.23 -10.65
C ASP A 531 -29.92 25.00 -10.25
N LEU A 532 -29.61 23.81 -9.75
CA LEU A 532 -28.27 23.39 -9.36
C LEU A 532 -27.83 22.23 -10.24
N THR A 533 -26.62 22.32 -10.80
CA THR A 533 -25.94 21.20 -11.46
C THR A 533 -24.74 20.82 -10.61
N TYR A 534 -24.64 19.54 -10.25
CA TYR A 534 -23.56 19.02 -9.42
C TYR A 534 -23.07 17.71 -9.99
N ALA A 535 -21.90 17.27 -9.56
CA ALA A 535 -21.44 15.92 -9.77
C ALA A 535 -21.34 15.21 -8.42
N ALA A 536 -21.98 14.05 -8.31
CA ALA A 536 -21.98 13.24 -7.10
C ALA A 536 -20.71 12.38 -7.05
N PRO A 537 -20.27 11.95 -5.84
CA PRO A 537 -19.14 11.03 -5.72
C PRO A 537 -19.34 9.78 -6.59
N ALA A 538 -18.38 9.52 -7.47
CA ALA A 538 -18.38 8.41 -8.41
C ALA A 538 -16.98 7.80 -8.49
N PHE A 539 -16.87 6.51 -8.81
CA PHE A 539 -15.57 5.95 -9.17
C PHE A 539 -15.11 6.55 -10.50
N ARG A 540 -13.93 7.16 -10.51
CA ARG A 540 -13.27 7.69 -11.71
C ARG A 540 -12.04 6.87 -12.03
N ALA A 541 -11.89 6.48 -13.29
CA ALA A 541 -10.65 5.88 -13.77
C ALA A 541 -9.46 6.80 -13.49
N GLN A 542 -8.28 6.22 -13.26
CA GLN A 542 -7.04 6.98 -13.15
C GLN A 542 -6.81 7.80 -14.42
N SER A 543 -6.39 9.05 -14.25
CA SER A 543 -6.35 10.07 -15.30
C SER A 543 -5.19 11.07 -15.08
N GLY A 544 -5.15 12.16 -15.84
CA GLY A 544 -4.21 13.28 -15.63
C GLY A 544 -2.73 12.90 -15.78
N CYS A 545 -1.87 13.40 -14.87
CA CYS A 545 -0.42 13.24 -14.99
C CYS A 545 0.07 11.81 -14.67
N ILE A 546 -0.68 11.04 -13.87
CA ILE A 546 -0.25 9.68 -13.45
C ILE A 546 -0.34 8.66 -14.58
N THR A 547 -1.25 8.87 -15.55
CA THR A 547 -1.43 7.98 -16.71
C THR A 547 -0.65 8.42 -17.95
N LYS A 548 0.01 9.59 -17.91
CA LYS A 548 0.88 10.05 -18.98
C LYS A 548 2.26 9.38 -18.92
N GLY A 549 2.81 9.08 -20.09
CA GLY A 549 4.18 8.60 -20.26
C GLY A 549 4.86 9.27 -21.45
N PRO A 550 6.18 9.07 -21.63
CA PRO A 550 7.04 8.22 -20.81
C PRO A 550 7.36 8.82 -19.43
N TYR A 551 7.31 8.00 -18.38
CA TYR A 551 7.71 8.38 -17.02
C TYR A 551 9.23 8.36 -16.87
N VAL A 552 9.84 9.54 -17.02
CA VAL A 552 11.30 9.72 -16.83
C VAL A 552 11.63 10.40 -15.50
N SER A 553 10.73 11.28 -15.04
CA SER A 553 10.87 12.05 -13.81
C SER A 553 9.50 12.49 -13.31
N ASN A 554 9.37 12.66 -11.99
CA ASN A 554 8.17 13.20 -11.37
C ASN A 554 8.07 14.72 -11.65
N SER A 555 6.96 15.17 -12.22
CA SER A 555 6.69 16.55 -12.63
C SER A 555 5.18 16.83 -12.66
N SER A 556 4.77 18.08 -12.88
CA SER A 556 3.35 18.45 -12.97
C SER A 556 2.64 17.90 -14.22
N SER A 557 3.38 17.61 -15.30
CA SER A 557 2.79 17.09 -16.54
C SER A 557 2.83 15.56 -16.63
N ILE A 558 3.74 14.93 -15.89
CA ILE A 558 3.96 13.48 -15.81
C ILE A 558 4.36 13.19 -14.37
N CYS A 559 3.56 12.42 -13.65
CA CYS A 559 3.75 12.19 -12.23
C CYS A 559 3.59 10.71 -11.85
N ALA A 560 4.08 10.32 -10.68
CA ALA A 560 3.91 8.98 -10.13
C ALA A 560 2.66 8.91 -9.25
N PHE A 561 1.92 7.81 -9.33
CA PHE A 561 0.77 7.54 -8.46
C PHE A 561 1.20 7.46 -6.99
N ILE A 562 2.26 6.70 -6.70
CA ILE A 562 2.90 6.67 -5.39
C ILE A 562 4.33 7.11 -5.58
N SER A 563 4.77 8.07 -4.77
CA SER A 563 6.16 8.46 -4.69
C SER A 563 6.67 8.60 -3.27
N THR A 564 7.97 8.43 -3.08
CA THR A 564 8.61 8.61 -1.78
C THR A 564 9.85 9.50 -1.88
N ALA A 565 10.13 10.29 -0.85
CA ALA A 565 11.34 11.11 -0.81
C ALA A 565 12.61 10.26 -0.67
N GLN A 566 13.72 10.75 -1.27
CA GLN A 566 15.05 10.16 -1.12
C GLN A 566 15.67 10.60 0.21
N SER A 567 15.16 10.08 1.33
CA SER A 567 15.63 10.43 2.67
C SER A 567 15.88 9.21 3.55
N PRO A 568 17.02 9.15 4.27
CA PRO A 568 17.35 8.06 5.18
C PRO A 568 16.38 7.90 6.36
N SER A 569 15.51 8.88 6.60
CA SER A 569 14.54 8.85 7.69
C SER A 569 13.13 8.48 7.23
N THR A 570 12.95 8.05 5.98
CA THR A 570 11.66 7.62 5.46
C THR A 570 11.60 6.10 5.39
N VAL A 571 10.59 5.53 6.02
CA VAL A 571 10.28 4.11 6.07
C VAL A 571 8.88 3.92 5.49
N PHE A 572 8.75 3.02 4.51
CA PHE A 572 7.51 2.77 3.79
C PHE A 572 7.37 1.27 3.58
N TYR A 573 6.25 0.70 4.02
CA TYR A 573 5.94 -0.72 3.97
C TYR A 573 4.51 -0.97 3.48
N ILE A 574 4.36 -1.87 2.52
CA ILE A 574 3.06 -2.35 2.05
C ILE A 574 3.01 -3.87 2.26
N GLN A 575 2.23 -4.28 3.24
CA GLN A 575 1.90 -5.66 3.56
C GLN A 575 0.67 -6.11 2.75
N GLY A 576 0.85 -6.18 1.43
CA GLY A 576 -0.16 -6.59 0.46
C GLY A 576 0.12 -6.07 -0.95
N THR A 577 -0.69 -6.47 -1.92
CA THR A 577 -0.46 -6.16 -3.33
C THR A 577 -0.68 -4.68 -3.61
N THR A 578 0.24 -4.09 -4.37
CA THR A 578 0.02 -2.79 -5.03
C THR A 578 -0.43 -3.03 -6.46
N TYR A 579 -1.62 -2.54 -6.81
CA TYR A 579 -2.24 -2.73 -8.13
C TYR A 579 -2.56 -1.37 -8.77
N ALA A 580 -1.67 -0.90 -9.65
CA ALA A 580 -1.73 0.40 -10.32
C ALA A 580 -1.48 0.27 -11.85
N PRO A 581 -2.33 -0.47 -12.57
CA PRO A 581 -2.07 -0.90 -13.95
C PRO A 581 -1.90 0.25 -14.97
N LEU A 582 -2.43 1.44 -14.67
CA LEU A 582 -2.37 2.61 -15.56
C LEU A 582 -1.29 3.63 -15.18
N ALA A 583 -0.66 3.49 -14.02
CA ALA A 583 0.19 4.53 -13.44
C ALA A 583 1.61 4.08 -13.11
N ALA A 584 2.53 5.04 -13.06
CA ALA A 584 3.90 4.82 -12.63
C ALA A 584 4.03 4.87 -11.09
N LEU A 585 4.95 4.10 -10.54
CA LEU A 585 5.38 4.13 -9.14
C LEU A 585 6.84 4.59 -9.07
N ASP A 586 7.16 5.52 -8.17
CA ASP A 586 8.53 6.03 -7.99
C ASP A 586 8.95 5.98 -6.52
N VAL A 587 9.54 4.86 -6.14
CA VAL A 587 9.83 4.54 -4.74
C VAL A 587 11.33 4.53 -4.48
N SER A 588 11.69 5.11 -3.35
CA SER A 588 13.05 5.25 -2.86
C SER A 588 13.17 4.49 -1.55
N PHE A 589 14.02 3.48 -1.57
CA PHE A 589 14.34 2.62 -0.44
C PHE A 589 15.56 3.17 0.27
N ASN A 590 15.35 3.63 1.51
CA ASN A 590 16.41 4.20 2.32
C ASN A 590 16.52 3.46 3.64
N ASN A 591 17.75 3.11 4.03
CA ASN A 591 18.06 2.43 5.30
C ASN A 591 17.18 1.18 5.56
N LEU A 592 16.89 0.38 4.53
CA LEU A 592 16.07 -0.81 4.72
C LEU A 592 16.73 -1.77 5.71
N THR A 593 16.00 -2.06 6.77
CA THR A 593 16.29 -3.17 7.68
C THR A 593 15.43 -4.39 7.36
N GLU A 594 14.33 -4.22 6.60
CA GLU A 594 13.37 -5.27 6.22
C GLU A 594 12.72 -5.03 4.84
N GLN A 595 11.76 -5.89 4.48
CA GLN A 595 11.09 -6.02 3.16
C GLN A 595 10.00 -4.98 2.95
N VAL A 596 9.91 -4.34 1.79
CA VAL A 596 9.03 -3.17 1.56
C VAL A 596 7.68 -3.52 0.95
N PHE A 597 7.64 -4.42 -0.04
CA PHE A 597 6.40 -4.84 -0.70
C PHE A 597 6.19 -6.33 -0.53
N ARG A 598 5.20 -6.72 0.27
CA ARG A 598 4.74 -8.11 0.36
C ARG A 598 3.52 -8.33 -0.51
N PHE A 599 3.42 -9.47 -1.17
CA PHE A 599 2.42 -9.79 -2.21
C PHE A 599 2.58 -8.99 -3.51
N GLY A 600 3.80 -8.57 -3.85
CA GLY A 600 4.15 -8.07 -5.17
C GLY A 600 3.48 -6.77 -5.62
N VAL A 601 3.87 -6.34 -6.82
CA VAL A 601 3.50 -5.06 -7.43
C VAL A 601 3.08 -5.27 -8.88
N VAL A 602 1.92 -4.72 -9.23
CA VAL A 602 1.45 -4.58 -10.60
C VAL A 602 1.34 -3.10 -10.91
N ALA A 603 2.09 -2.60 -11.90
CA ALA A 603 2.11 -1.17 -12.24
C ALA A 603 2.21 -0.96 -13.75
N ARG A 604 2.02 0.27 -14.26
CA ARG A 604 2.42 0.59 -15.64
C ARG A 604 3.96 0.58 -15.75
N SER A 605 4.61 1.33 -14.86
CA SER A 605 6.06 1.44 -14.74
C SER A 605 6.45 1.50 -13.27
N LEU A 606 7.56 0.89 -12.91
CA LEU A 606 8.10 0.86 -11.55
C LEU A 606 9.53 1.40 -11.56
N LYS A 607 9.73 2.50 -10.86
CA LYS A 607 11.04 3.11 -10.63
C LYS A 607 11.44 2.91 -9.18
N ILE A 608 12.61 2.31 -8.98
CA ILE A 608 13.18 2.02 -7.67
C ILE A 608 14.52 2.72 -7.54
N PHE A 609 14.69 3.44 -6.43
CA PHE A 609 15.95 4.04 -6.04
C PHE A 609 16.42 3.54 -4.68
N GLU A 610 17.63 3.01 -4.60
CA GLU A 610 18.22 2.47 -3.39
C GLU A 610 19.34 3.39 -2.88
N THR A 611 19.26 3.81 -1.60
CA THR A 611 20.33 4.61 -0.99
C THR A 611 21.29 3.78 -0.14
N ALA A 612 22.39 4.42 0.25
CA ALA A 612 23.68 3.82 0.60
C ALA A 612 23.75 2.91 1.84
N SER A 613 22.62 2.59 2.48
CA SER A 613 22.58 1.89 3.77
C SER A 613 21.65 0.68 3.76
N LEU A 614 21.52 0.00 2.62
CA LEU A 614 20.86 -1.30 2.57
C LEU A 614 21.73 -2.33 3.30
N ALA A 615 21.44 -2.54 4.59
CA ALA A 615 21.99 -3.65 5.37
C ALA A 615 21.12 -4.92 5.21
N PHE A 616 19.91 -4.77 4.70
CA PHE A 616 19.00 -5.87 4.44
C PHE A 616 19.45 -6.71 3.24
N THR A 617 19.68 -8.01 3.47
CA THR A 617 20.13 -8.97 2.46
C THR A 617 19.00 -9.83 1.90
N GLY A 618 17.78 -9.68 2.42
CA GLY A 618 16.59 -10.40 1.96
C GLY A 618 15.87 -9.73 0.79
N PRO A 619 14.77 -10.33 0.30
CA PRO A 619 14.00 -9.80 -0.82
C PRO A 619 13.21 -8.55 -0.42
N VAL A 620 13.39 -7.44 -1.12
CA VAL A 620 12.69 -6.16 -0.88
C VAL A 620 11.26 -6.19 -1.40
N ILE A 621 11.02 -6.98 -2.45
CA ILE A 621 9.71 -7.27 -3.02
C ILE A 621 9.53 -8.78 -3.01
N GLU A 622 8.41 -9.26 -2.48
CA GLU A 622 8.13 -10.69 -2.43
C GLU A 622 6.68 -11.02 -2.74
N VAL A 623 6.47 -12.22 -3.28
CA VAL A 623 5.21 -12.94 -3.21
C VAL A 623 5.36 -14.14 -2.28
N PRO A 624 4.28 -14.58 -1.61
CA PRO A 624 4.29 -15.86 -0.90
C PRO A 624 4.76 -16.99 -1.82
N ASP A 625 5.58 -17.89 -1.28
CA ASP A 625 6.21 -19.01 -2.00
C ASP A 625 5.16 -19.90 -2.72
N ASP A 626 5.49 -20.32 -3.94
CA ASP A 626 4.68 -21.13 -4.84
C ASP A 626 4.51 -22.59 -4.39
N SER A 627 5.17 -22.99 -3.30
CA SER A 627 5.10 -24.34 -2.72
C SER A 627 3.63 -24.81 -2.63
N PRO A 628 3.20 -25.77 -3.46
CA PRO A 628 1.79 -26.13 -3.59
C PRO A 628 1.30 -26.87 -2.35
N GLY A 629 0.66 -26.16 -1.41
CA GLY A 629 -0.06 -26.76 -0.29
C GLY A 629 0.01 -25.95 1.00
N ILE A 630 -0.51 -26.54 2.07
CA ILE A 630 -0.52 -25.94 3.42
C ILE A 630 0.89 -26.09 3.98
N GLY A 631 1.73 -25.08 3.79
CA GLY A 631 3.11 -25.05 4.23
C GLY A 631 3.28 -24.54 5.66
N PHE A 632 4.03 -25.22 6.52
CA PHE A 632 4.57 -24.61 7.74
C PHE A 632 6.04 -24.98 7.95
N GLY A 633 6.82 -24.02 8.44
CA GLY A 633 8.25 -24.20 8.75
C GLY A 633 8.47 -24.48 10.24
N VAL A 634 9.42 -25.35 10.54
CA VAL A 634 9.88 -25.63 11.91
C VAL A 634 11.39 -25.62 12.02
N PHE A 635 11.90 -25.04 13.10
CA PHE A 635 13.26 -25.21 13.55
C PHE A 635 13.35 -26.45 14.44
N LEU A 636 14.21 -27.37 14.05
CA LEU A 636 14.55 -28.57 14.81
C LEU A 636 15.95 -28.36 15.41
N SER A 637 16.05 -28.48 16.73
CA SER A 637 17.33 -28.45 17.44
C SER A 637 17.55 -29.80 18.12
N THR A 638 18.61 -30.48 17.71
CA THR A 638 18.92 -31.85 18.13
C THR A 638 20.08 -31.85 19.11
N PHE A 639 19.89 -32.50 20.25
CA PHE A 639 20.85 -32.67 21.33
C PHE A 639 21.17 -34.16 21.46
N VAL A 640 22.45 -34.51 21.55
CA VAL A 640 22.92 -35.90 21.71
C VAL A 640 23.63 -36.06 23.05
N CYS A 641 23.21 -37.05 23.83
CA CYS A 641 23.75 -37.33 25.15
C CYS A 641 24.36 -38.73 25.21
N SER A 642 25.39 -38.90 26.02
CA SER A 642 25.89 -40.22 26.40
C SER A 642 24.92 -40.91 27.37
N GLY A 643 24.61 -42.18 27.12
CA GLY A 643 23.76 -42.99 27.99
C GLY A 643 22.37 -43.30 27.41
N LEU A 644 21.64 -44.16 28.12
CA LEU A 644 20.34 -44.71 27.71
C LEU A 644 19.13 -43.92 28.24
N GLY A 645 19.36 -42.87 29.04
CA GLY A 645 18.31 -42.02 29.60
C GLY A 645 17.87 -40.88 28.67
N PRO A 646 16.81 -40.13 29.03
CA PRO A 646 16.38 -38.96 28.27
C PRO A 646 17.52 -37.92 28.20
N CYS A 647 17.70 -37.34 27.02
CA CYS A 647 18.76 -36.36 26.79
C CYS A 647 18.29 -34.96 27.23
N SER A 648 19.18 -34.19 27.85
CA SER A 648 18.87 -32.80 28.21
C SER A 648 18.78 -31.94 26.95
N THR A 649 17.82 -31.03 26.92
CA THR A 649 17.66 -30.02 25.86
C THR A 649 18.31 -28.68 26.23
N SER A 650 19.11 -28.64 27.29
CA SER A 650 19.85 -27.45 27.72
C SER A 650 21.23 -27.40 27.05
N GLY A 651 21.57 -26.29 26.40
CA GLY A 651 22.92 -26.06 25.84
C GLY A 651 22.90 -25.75 24.35
N ILE A 652 24.04 -25.96 23.70
CA ILE A 652 24.20 -25.79 22.24
C ILE A 652 23.75 -27.10 21.57
N PRO A 653 22.80 -27.07 20.62
CA PRO A 653 22.40 -28.27 19.89
C PRO A 653 23.54 -28.78 19.00
N ASP A 654 23.68 -30.11 18.90
CA ASP A 654 24.66 -30.78 18.02
C ASP A 654 24.32 -30.62 16.53
N LEU A 655 23.03 -30.39 16.23
CA LEU A 655 22.52 -30.16 14.88
C LEU A 655 21.28 -29.27 14.91
N THR A 656 21.23 -28.30 13.99
CA THR A 656 20.05 -27.47 13.73
C THR A 656 19.58 -27.63 12.29
N ALA A 657 18.28 -27.82 12.11
CA ALA A 657 17.66 -27.91 10.79
C ALA A 657 16.44 -27.01 10.69
N LEU A 658 16.27 -26.36 9.55
CA LEU A 658 15.02 -25.68 9.16
C LEU A 658 14.33 -26.54 8.12
N VAL A 659 13.12 -26.98 8.43
CA VAL A 659 12.36 -27.90 7.57
C VAL A 659 10.96 -27.36 7.35
N THR A 660 10.51 -27.37 6.11
CA THR A 660 9.15 -26.99 5.71
C THR A 660 8.34 -28.25 5.39
N PHE A 661 7.12 -28.30 5.90
CA PHE A 661 6.15 -29.36 5.64
C PHE A 661 5.00 -28.78 4.83
N VAL A 662 4.59 -29.48 3.77
CA VAL A 662 3.49 -29.05 2.90
C VAL A 662 2.42 -30.14 2.90
N ASP A 663 1.23 -29.82 3.43
CA ASP A 663 0.09 -30.75 3.35
C ASP A 663 -0.61 -30.66 1.98
N PRO A 664 -1.17 -31.77 1.49
CA PRO A 664 -1.99 -31.78 0.28
C PRO A 664 -3.26 -30.94 0.43
N VAL A 665 -3.77 -30.43 -0.70
CA VAL A 665 -4.90 -29.48 -0.78
C VAL A 665 -6.19 -30.01 -0.11
N ALA A 666 -6.36 -31.34 -0.01
CA ALA A 666 -7.53 -31.98 0.60
C ALA A 666 -7.55 -31.97 2.14
N GLY A 667 -6.51 -31.43 2.80
CA GLY A 667 -6.40 -31.34 4.26
C GLY A 667 -5.21 -32.11 4.83
N VAL A 668 -5.06 -32.07 6.16
CA VAL A 668 -3.96 -32.71 6.88
C VAL A 668 -4.20 -34.22 6.96
N THR A 669 -3.59 -34.98 6.05
CA THR A 669 -3.59 -36.45 6.10
C THR A 669 -2.21 -36.95 6.50
N ALA A 670 -2.13 -37.65 7.63
CA ALA A 670 -0.88 -38.23 8.13
C ALA A 670 -0.17 -39.05 7.03
N GLY A 671 1.11 -38.78 6.80
CA GLY A 671 1.95 -39.49 5.82
C GLY A 671 1.88 -38.97 4.39
N GLN A 672 0.98 -38.02 4.07
CA GLN A 672 0.88 -37.42 2.73
C GLN A 672 1.59 -36.07 2.60
N ARG A 673 2.29 -35.62 3.65
CA ARG A 673 3.06 -34.37 3.64
C ARG A 673 4.30 -34.48 2.75
N GLU A 674 4.51 -33.44 1.93
CA GLU A 674 5.80 -33.16 1.30
C GLU A 674 6.72 -32.47 2.31
N VAL A 675 8.02 -32.75 2.22
CA VAL A 675 9.02 -32.27 3.18
C VAL A 675 10.16 -31.63 2.40
N HIS A 676 10.43 -30.36 2.67
CA HIS A 676 11.55 -29.62 2.11
C HIS A 676 12.53 -29.26 3.24
N VAL A 677 13.77 -29.70 3.11
CA VAL A 677 14.83 -29.31 4.04
C VAL A 677 15.46 -28.03 3.51
N LEU A 678 15.27 -26.92 4.22
CA LEU A 678 15.79 -25.61 3.82
C LEU A 678 17.22 -25.39 4.32
N SER A 679 17.53 -25.88 5.53
CA SER A 679 18.89 -25.87 6.06
C SER A 679 19.15 -27.08 6.95
N TRP A 680 20.41 -27.50 6.99
CA TRP A 680 20.88 -28.63 7.78
C TRP A 680 22.33 -28.37 8.21
N ALA A 681 22.53 -27.94 9.46
CA ALA A 681 23.83 -27.54 9.96
C ALA A 681 24.18 -28.32 11.24
N GLY A 682 25.30 -29.04 11.19
CA GLY A 682 25.93 -29.60 12.38
C GLY A 682 26.75 -28.54 13.11
N SER A 683 26.79 -28.58 14.43
CA SER A 683 27.44 -27.55 15.24
C SER A 683 28.96 -27.76 15.43
N ARG A 684 29.60 -28.64 14.65
CA ARG A 684 31.02 -28.99 14.79
C ARG A 684 31.69 -29.34 13.48
#